data_AF-A0A9E6DS10-F1
#
_entry.id   AF-A0A9E6DS10-F1
#
_cell.length_a   1.000
_cell.length_b   1.000
_cell.length_c   1.000
_cell.angle_alpha   90.00
_cell.angle_beta   90.00
_cell.angle_gamma   90.00
#
_symmetry.space_group_name_H-M   'P 1'
#
loop_
_entity.id
_entity.type
_entity.pdbx_description
1 polymer ?
#
loop_
_entity_poly.entity_id
_entity_poly.type
_entity_poly.pdbx_seq_one_letter_code
_entity_poly.pdbx_strand_id
1 'polypeptide(L)'
;MTNFRLHQSILCALALAGVLAGSACDSNDRTRRASEDDGGPRYAAGIPSPDASPDSAQPDASVSVVNAAMEAQLEAATSDAVVDAVPDVAPAPAPTVVPVYPTNGAGWNAYVVSDGTSDFDASDTACTGDEPGQACSGCLHGGELRTAEFLNLASCNGLTVSDTLTAFAWVCDDSSGTVVVSSTALLPNKKLSDLLDIGGASFLPNAVALQDIGDVVAQSMTTVWWPTAVVAMTGTMNATADSIVLVQADLVGNVAMNATSRVAIVIAPGATLTGTGAGGAVVSGTNANFLSVEGAVLATGKTSGVSFYRVKCPVMTDLTATDALTEGIRCGECHQGRFTNLQATGGNGNGIELHSTLIDKSAGHVATGLTATNNAGTGILIDYSTAIDVSDVLVDGNVGTGLVLNFSDGAQLQNVTATNNGPFGVAMSFDTDASIFNITAAGNANGVRFEDTIRGTVGNIEATGNGDLGIQIILQGASAERLDNIFQRLTAVDNGGSGITFAGDFVTHNILLDWVATNNGRRGVEITNLDHAVVMGLITNNNRDEGAFISGCRNVTLANFTSTHNAEGMEIRDCEGGTFFNMTAAQNVQNGITMINSSFTAAENLATYANGGDGIGVSSQGSSNTAHNLLSTENGGFGIRLGSGTVVYSGALELGSNNANGIQCSVAINAFGLDDGGSVCAIQGASTAALSLNSSAVGEVFGPLTIDDAENPSDTNGAAPYANIGDWTNFETPTTLWGRDGTSVTDDTSRGPCVIGGTCRTWEWGIPLASTFLRNATPAPPSGDDTVTQTWYDSTPATSQADCDDLKIGSVYDSGGGNCKTTYLRAAVEIPLDGIGNEDGLCDSDEHCLYSPNIGAYQGHESLVQGEPFEGGAITGVSLWRHPANGY
;
A
#
# COMPACT_ATOMS: atom_id res chain seq x y z
N MET A 1 -11.36 -7.05 7.47
CA MET A 1 -10.89 -7.26 6.06
C MET A 1 -12.01 -7.04 5.03
N THR A 2 -13.16 -6.47 5.40
CA THR A 2 -14.34 -6.33 4.54
C THR A 2 -14.63 -4.89 4.07
N ASN A 3 -14.08 -3.87 4.75
CA ASN A 3 -13.97 -2.48 4.23
C ASN A 3 -13.16 -2.32 2.94
N PHE A 4 -12.51 -3.40 2.48
CA PHE A 4 -11.49 -3.39 1.44
C PHE A 4 -12.04 -3.54 0.01
N ARG A 5 -13.35 -3.78 -0.18
CA ARG A 5 -13.91 -4.13 -1.51
C ARG A 5 -14.37 -2.96 -2.38
N LEU A 6 -14.61 -1.76 -1.84
CA LEU A 6 -15.20 -0.69 -2.65
C LEU A 6 -14.22 -0.12 -3.71
N HIS A 7 -12.95 0.10 -3.34
CA HIS A 7 -11.92 0.61 -4.26
C HIS A 7 -11.17 -0.47 -5.06
N GLN A 8 -10.99 -1.70 -4.53
CA GLN A 8 -10.41 -2.81 -5.33
C GLN A 8 -11.27 -3.16 -6.55
N SER A 9 -12.58 -2.96 -6.48
CA SER A 9 -13.51 -3.21 -7.59
C SER A 9 -13.31 -2.24 -8.75
N ILE A 10 -12.89 -0.99 -8.49
CA ILE A 10 -12.72 0.05 -9.53
C ILE A 10 -11.45 -0.20 -10.33
N LEU A 11 -10.32 -0.46 -9.66
CA LEU A 11 -9.06 -0.81 -10.32
C LEU A 11 -9.14 -2.14 -11.08
N CYS A 12 -9.93 -3.11 -10.61
CA CYS A 12 -10.10 -4.41 -11.27
C CYS A 12 -11.16 -4.40 -12.39
N ALA A 13 -12.23 -3.59 -12.27
CA ALA A 13 -13.25 -3.44 -13.32
C ALA A 13 -12.72 -2.66 -14.55
N LEU A 14 -11.85 -1.66 -14.34
CA LEU A 14 -11.17 -0.95 -15.43
C LEU A 14 -10.18 -1.85 -16.19
N ALA A 15 -9.58 -2.84 -15.52
CA ALA A 15 -8.75 -3.87 -16.16
C ALA A 15 -9.59 -4.87 -16.99
N LEU A 16 -10.81 -5.21 -16.58
CA LEU A 16 -11.70 -6.10 -17.33
C LEU A 16 -12.37 -5.43 -18.54
N ALA A 17 -12.51 -4.10 -18.56
CA ALA A 17 -13.13 -3.36 -19.66
C ALA A 17 -12.19 -3.12 -20.88
N GLY A 18 -10.93 -3.58 -20.83
CA GLY A 18 -10.00 -3.51 -21.96
C GLY A 18 -9.51 -2.10 -22.32
N VAL A 19 -9.68 -1.12 -21.42
CA VAL A 19 -9.29 0.29 -21.63
C VAL A 19 -7.86 0.58 -21.14
N LEU A 20 -7.27 -0.30 -20.33
CA LEU A 20 -5.86 -0.21 -19.92
C LEU A 20 -5.03 -1.30 -20.61
N ALA A 21 -4.05 -0.88 -21.42
CA ALA A 21 -2.92 -1.74 -21.76
C ALA A 21 -2.12 -2.01 -20.46
N GLY A 22 -1.91 -3.29 -20.16
CA GLY A 22 -1.51 -3.76 -18.84
C GLY A 22 -0.27 -3.11 -18.25
N SER A 23 -0.36 -2.74 -16.97
CA SER A 23 0.77 -2.59 -16.04
C SER A 23 0.25 -2.45 -14.61
N ALA A 24 -0.07 -3.57 -13.97
CA ALA A 24 -0.28 -3.61 -12.52
C ALA A 24 0.14 -4.93 -11.86
N CYS A 25 0.58 -5.95 -12.61
CA CYS A 25 0.98 -7.25 -12.03
C CYS A 25 2.20 -7.89 -12.71
N ASP A 26 3.11 -7.12 -13.34
CA ASP A 26 4.37 -7.71 -13.82
C ASP A 26 5.55 -6.76 -13.59
N SER A 27 6.44 -7.18 -12.70
CA SER A 27 7.67 -6.50 -12.33
C SER A 27 8.78 -6.93 -13.30
N ASN A 28 8.92 -6.25 -14.44
CA ASN A 28 10.17 -6.09 -15.19
C ASN A 28 9.96 -5.31 -16.49
N ASP A 29 10.05 -3.98 -16.44
CA ASP A 29 10.61 -3.24 -17.58
C ASP A 29 11.24 -1.91 -17.14
N ARG A 30 12.56 -1.92 -16.98
CA ARG A 30 13.39 -0.72 -16.83
C ARG A 30 14.09 -0.46 -18.16
N THR A 31 13.51 0.31 -19.07
CA THR A 31 14.27 1.24 -19.93
C THR A 31 13.36 2.25 -20.65
N ARG A 32 13.61 3.54 -20.34
CA ARG A 32 13.38 4.77 -21.15
C ARG A 32 12.46 5.79 -20.47
N ARG A 33 13.09 6.82 -19.88
CA ARG A 33 12.71 8.23 -20.04
C ARG A 33 13.94 9.09 -19.73
N ALA A 34 14.72 9.34 -20.77
CA ALA A 34 15.65 10.46 -20.84
C ALA A 34 15.57 11.01 -22.28
N SER A 35 15.51 12.34 -22.38
CA SER A 35 15.46 13.20 -23.57
C SER A 35 14.15 13.27 -24.37
N GLU A 36 13.36 14.30 -24.09
CA GLU A 36 12.57 15.00 -25.11
C GLU A 36 13.42 16.18 -25.62
N ASP A 37 13.89 16.06 -26.86
CA ASP A 37 14.13 17.20 -27.75
C ASP A 37 14.09 16.70 -29.20
N ASP A 38 13.58 17.56 -30.08
CA ASP A 38 13.38 17.43 -31.53
C ASP A 38 12.13 16.69 -32.08
N GLY A 39 11.29 17.51 -32.74
CA GLY A 39 10.12 17.12 -33.49
C GLY A 39 10.39 16.65 -34.93
N GLY A 40 9.39 15.96 -35.48
CA GLY A 40 9.33 15.60 -36.90
C GLY A 40 8.28 14.52 -37.18
N PRO A 41 7.27 14.75 -38.04
CA PRO A 41 6.12 13.86 -38.17
C PRO A 41 6.28 12.89 -39.33
N ARG A 42 5.98 11.59 -39.18
CA ARG A 42 5.69 10.68 -40.31
C ARG A 42 4.75 9.50 -39.99
N TYR A 43 3.65 9.50 -40.73
CA TYR A 43 3.04 8.41 -41.51
C TYR A 43 2.40 7.18 -40.86
N ALA A 44 1.13 7.02 -41.28
CA ALA A 44 0.21 5.92 -41.07
C ALA A 44 0.48 4.67 -41.92
N ALA A 45 0.20 3.50 -41.35
CA ALA A 45 -0.31 2.25 -41.93
C ALA A 45 -0.59 1.32 -40.74
N GLY A 46 -1.72 0.63 -40.54
CA GLY A 46 -2.64 -0.03 -41.46
C GLY A 46 -2.45 -1.54 -41.34
N ILE A 47 -3.18 -2.21 -40.43
CA ILE A 47 -3.24 -3.69 -40.31
C ILE A 47 -4.71 -4.14 -40.09
N PRO A 48 -5.16 -5.26 -40.70
CA PRO A 48 -6.56 -5.65 -40.76
C PRO A 48 -7.00 -6.65 -39.66
N SER A 49 -8.30 -6.66 -39.41
CA SER A 49 -9.08 -7.63 -38.60
C SER A 49 -9.00 -9.07 -39.12
N PRO A 50 -9.27 -10.06 -38.24
CA PRO A 50 -10.36 -10.97 -38.58
C PRO A 50 -11.33 -11.32 -37.42
N ASP A 51 -12.61 -11.29 -37.76
CA ASP A 51 -13.73 -12.04 -37.19
C ASP A 51 -13.46 -13.56 -37.17
N ALA A 52 -13.94 -14.26 -36.14
CA ALA A 52 -14.85 -15.40 -36.27
C ALA A 52 -15.30 -15.98 -34.91
N SER A 53 -16.60 -15.84 -34.63
CA SER A 53 -17.43 -16.67 -33.74
C SER A 53 -17.65 -18.06 -34.39
N PRO A 54 -17.96 -19.17 -33.65
CA PRO A 54 -19.36 -19.47 -33.33
C PRO A 54 -19.63 -20.20 -31.98
N ASP A 55 -20.69 -19.72 -31.31
CA ASP A 55 -21.89 -20.44 -30.82
C ASP A 55 -21.85 -21.85 -30.18
N SER A 56 -22.36 -21.85 -28.93
CA SER A 56 -23.47 -22.68 -28.39
C SER A 56 -23.28 -24.16 -28.04
N ALA A 57 -23.47 -24.50 -26.76
CA ALA A 57 -24.60 -25.33 -26.26
C ALA A 57 -24.49 -25.61 -24.75
N GLN A 58 -25.62 -25.44 -24.04
CA GLN A 58 -25.81 -25.79 -22.62
C GLN A 58 -25.81 -27.31 -22.36
N PRO A 59 -25.57 -27.76 -21.11
CA PRO A 59 -26.00 -29.07 -20.63
C PRO A 59 -27.27 -28.96 -19.77
N ASP A 60 -28.21 -29.89 -19.98
CA ASP A 60 -29.32 -30.15 -19.06
C ASP A 60 -29.16 -31.55 -18.44
N ALA A 61 -29.59 -31.68 -17.20
CA ALA A 61 -29.33 -32.78 -16.29
C ALA A 61 -30.36 -33.92 -16.40
N SER A 62 -29.93 -35.18 -16.18
CA SER A 62 -30.74 -36.21 -15.48
C SER A 62 -29.98 -37.55 -15.26
N VAL A 63 -29.40 -37.66 -14.06
CA VAL A 63 -29.57 -38.71 -13.03
C VAL A 63 -30.20 -40.08 -13.44
N SER A 64 -29.40 -41.14 -13.24
CA SER A 64 -29.70 -42.38 -12.45
C SER A 64 -30.05 -43.73 -13.12
N VAL A 65 -29.42 -44.77 -12.55
CA VAL A 65 -29.56 -46.25 -12.66
C VAL A 65 -29.04 -46.82 -14.00
N VAL A 66 -28.00 -47.66 -14.07
CA VAL A 66 -27.82 -48.97 -13.42
C VAL A 66 -26.34 -49.27 -13.27
N ASN A 67 -25.93 -49.53 -12.02
CA ASN A 67 -24.68 -50.21 -11.70
C ASN A 67 -24.92 -51.73 -11.81
N ALA A 68 -23.90 -52.48 -12.25
CA ALA A 68 -23.84 -53.93 -12.49
C ALA A 68 -24.25 -54.44 -13.90
N ALA A 69 -23.40 -54.18 -14.91
CA ALA A 69 -23.15 -55.10 -16.05
C ALA A 69 -22.02 -54.62 -17.02
N MET A 70 -20.91 -54.05 -16.52
CA MET A 70 -19.79 -53.66 -17.41
C MET A 70 -18.41 -54.05 -16.84
N GLU A 71 -18.32 -55.29 -16.34
CA GLU A 71 -17.06 -55.92 -15.95
C GLU A 71 -16.89 -57.32 -16.60
N ALA A 72 -17.60 -57.60 -17.71
CA ALA A 72 -17.54 -58.93 -18.34
C ALA A 72 -17.70 -58.97 -19.88
N GLN A 73 -17.66 -57.86 -20.62
CA GLN A 73 -17.70 -57.91 -22.10
C GLN A 73 -16.80 -56.86 -22.77
N LEU A 74 -15.51 -56.88 -22.45
CA LEU A 74 -14.48 -56.37 -23.35
C LEU A 74 -13.27 -57.31 -23.37
N GLU A 75 -13.55 -58.61 -23.54
CA GLU A 75 -12.52 -59.67 -23.63
C GLU A 75 -12.59 -60.44 -24.96
N ALA A 76 -13.20 -59.88 -26.01
CA ALA A 76 -13.34 -60.57 -27.29
C ALA A 76 -13.35 -59.62 -28.50
N ALA A 77 -12.24 -58.91 -28.73
CA ALA A 77 -11.86 -58.41 -30.05
C ALA A 77 -10.40 -57.91 -30.08
N THR A 78 -9.44 -58.84 -30.01
CA THR A 78 -8.11 -58.59 -30.61
C THR A 78 -7.80 -59.74 -31.54
N SER A 79 -8.19 -59.54 -32.81
CA SER A 79 -7.68 -60.33 -33.91
C SER A 79 -6.20 -60.02 -34.10
N ASP A 80 -5.38 -61.06 -33.97
CA ASP A 80 -4.24 -61.39 -34.81
C ASP A 80 -3.91 -60.33 -35.89
N ALA A 81 -3.14 -59.32 -35.48
CA ALA A 81 -2.29 -58.56 -36.37
C ALA A 81 -0.86 -58.71 -35.83
N VAL A 82 -0.09 -59.47 -36.59
CA VAL A 82 1.35 -59.70 -36.46
C VAL A 82 2.06 -58.37 -36.16
N VAL A 83 2.42 -58.15 -34.88
CA VAL A 83 3.41 -57.14 -34.51
C VAL A 83 4.76 -57.77 -34.80
N ASP A 84 5.33 -57.32 -35.91
CA ASP A 84 6.70 -57.57 -36.31
C ASP A 84 7.62 -57.35 -35.09
N ALA A 85 8.45 -58.34 -34.78
CA ALA A 85 9.38 -58.26 -33.67
C ALA A 85 10.33 -57.08 -33.93
N VAL A 86 10.01 -55.92 -33.33
CA VAL A 86 10.95 -54.80 -33.24
C VAL A 86 12.19 -55.40 -32.58
N PRO A 87 13.35 -55.33 -33.25
CA PRO A 87 14.57 -55.90 -32.71
C PRO A 87 14.77 -55.33 -31.31
N ASP A 88 15.13 -56.18 -30.36
CA ASP A 88 15.56 -55.84 -29.01
C ASP A 88 16.73 -54.84 -29.12
N VAL A 89 16.38 -53.56 -29.25
CA VAL A 89 17.33 -52.46 -29.28
C VAL A 89 17.84 -52.39 -27.86
N ALA A 90 19.11 -52.74 -27.68
CA ALA A 90 19.80 -52.65 -26.41
C ALA A 90 19.40 -51.34 -25.71
N PRO A 91 19.01 -51.37 -24.42
CA PRO A 91 18.50 -50.20 -23.72
C PRO A 91 19.48 -49.06 -23.92
N ALA A 92 18.97 -47.94 -24.46
CA ALA A 92 19.77 -46.75 -24.65
C ALA A 92 20.43 -46.40 -23.31
N PRO A 93 21.73 -46.06 -23.31
CA PRO A 93 22.42 -45.71 -22.07
C PRO A 93 21.66 -44.58 -21.38
N ALA A 94 21.40 -44.72 -20.08
CA ALA A 94 20.75 -43.70 -19.30
C ALA A 94 21.51 -42.37 -19.47
N PRO A 95 20.81 -41.25 -19.73
CA PRO A 95 21.50 -39.99 -19.97
C PRO A 95 22.22 -39.50 -18.72
N THR A 96 23.23 -38.67 -18.92
CA THR A 96 23.94 -38.01 -17.82
C THR A 96 23.45 -36.58 -17.71
N VAL A 97 23.18 -36.12 -16.50
CA VAL A 97 22.90 -34.70 -16.23
C VAL A 97 24.20 -33.92 -16.35
N VAL A 98 24.22 -32.90 -17.19
CA VAL A 98 25.39 -32.05 -17.46
C VAL A 98 25.06 -30.58 -17.17
N PRO A 99 26.05 -29.71 -16.91
CA PRO A 99 25.81 -28.28 -16.84
C PRO A 99 25.30 -27.75 -18.18
N VAL A 100 24.35 -26.81 -18.17
CA VAL A 100 23.96 -26.05 -19.37
C VAL A 100 25.16 -25.26 -19.90
N TYR A 101 25.97 -24.73 -18.97
CA TYR A 101 27.14 -23.90 -19.23
C TYR A 101 28.41 -24.62 -18.76
N PRO A 102 29.02 -25.48 -19.59
CA PRO A 102 30.06 -26.41 -19.17
C PRO A 102 31.41 -25.74 -18.84
N THR A 103 31.67 -24.53 -19.32
CA THR A 103 32.96 -23.86 -19.13
C THR A 103 32.96 -23.04 -17.85
N ASN A 104 31.95 -22.18 -17.67
CA ASN A 104 31.91 -21.19 -16.60
C ASN A 104 30.72 -21.35 -15.65
N GLY A 105 29.79 -22.30 -15.91
CA GLY A 105 28.68 -22.65 -15.02
C GLY A 105 28.76 -24.05 -14.41
N ALA A 106 29.86 -24.79 -14.59
CA ALA A 106 29.94 -26.18 -14.15
C ALA A 106 29.93 -26.36 -12.62
N GLY A 107 30.54 -25.43 -11.88
CA GLY A 107 30.56 -25.43 -10.41
C GLY A 107 29.25 -24.93 -9.80
N TRP A 108 28.97 -25.29 -8.54
CA TRP A 108 27.82 -24.76 -7.81
C TRP A 108 27.90 -23.23 -7.69
N ASN A 109 28.98 -22.69 -7.11
CA ASN A 109 29.16 -21.23 -6.95
C ASN A 109 29.53 -20.49 -8.25
N ALA A 110 29.28 -21.09 -9.42
CA ALA A 110 29.69 -20.55 -10.71
C ALA A 110 28.55 -19.79 -11.38
N TYR A 111 28.86 -18.64 -11.97
CA TYR A 111 27.89 -17.73 -12.58
C TYR A 111 28.31 -17.40 -14.01
N VAL A 112 27.34 -17.27 -14.90
CA VAL A 112 27.55 -16.86 -16.30
C VAL A 112 26.76 -15.60 -16.62
N VAL A 113 27.22 -14.82 -17.58
CA VAL A 113 26.51 -13.63 -18.05
C VAL A 113 25.17 -14.04 -18.66
N SER A 114 24.10 -13.29 -18.37
CA SER A 114 22.76 -13.44 -18.92
C SER A 114 22.62 -12.64 -20.23
N ASP A 115 23.37 -13.00 -21.26
CA ASP A 115 23.39 -12.32 -22.57
C ASP A 115 22.62 -13.07 -23.68
N GLY A 116 21.94 -14.16 -23.32
CA GLY A 116 21.06 -14.93 -24.19
C GLY A 116 19.66 -14.30 -24.33
N THR A 117 18.80 -14.94 -25.14
CA THR A 117 17.36 -14.60 -25.20
C THR A 117 16.55 -15.31 -24.11
N SER A 118 17.17 -16.24 -23.40
CA SER A 118 16.64 -17.08 -22.32
C SER A 118 17.76 -17.48 -21.34
N ASP A 119 17.39 -18.15 -20.25
CA ASP A 119 18.36 -18.70 -19.29
C ASP A 119 19.18 -19.89 -19.84
N PHE A 120 18.85 -20.40 -21.05
CA PHE A 120 19.43 -21.62 -21.62
C PHE A 120 20.29 -21.41 -22.87
N ASP A 121 20.41 -20.17 -23.36
CA ASP A 121 21.14 -19.82 -24.58
C ASP A 121 22.17 -18.70 -24.38
N ALA A 122 22.58 -18.44 -23.13
CA ALA A 122 23.64 -17.49 -22.85
C ALA A 122 25.01 -17.96 -23.37
N SER A 123 25.97 -17.05 -23.47
CA SER A 123 27.27 -17.29 -24.13
C SER A 123 28.24 -18.19 -23.36
N ASP A 124 27.86 -18.70 -22.17
CA ASP A 124 28.78 -19.36 -21.21
C ASP A 124 29.97 -18.46 -20.85
N THR A 125 29.81 -17.13 -20.89
CA THR A 125 30.83 -16.18 -20.43
C THR A 125 30.78 -16.09 -18.91
N ALA A 126 31.93 -16.16 -18.22
CA ALA A 126 31.98 -16.02 -16.77
C ALA A 126 31.43 -14.65 -16.32
N CYS A 127 30.50 -14.66 -15.36
CA CYS A 127 30.00 -13.44 -14.74
C CYS A 127 30.98 -12.95 -13.67
N THR A 128 31.20 -11.64 -13.63
CA THR A 128 32.05 -10.98 -12.64
C THR A 128 31.23 -10.21 -11.61
N GLY A 129 29.95 -9.91 -11.87
CA GLY A 129 29.10 -9.06 -11.03
C GLY A 129 29.27 -7.56 -11.35
N ASP A 130 29.95 -7.23 -12.45
CA ASP A 130 30.24 -5.88 -12.96
C ASP A 130 29.65 -5.64 -14.37
N GLU A 131 28.62 -6.40 -14.72
CA GLU A 131 28.02 -6.40 -16.04
C GLU A 131 27.35 -5.03 -16.32
N PRO A 132 27.65 -4.38 -17.47
CA PRO A 132 27.14 -3.05 -17.77
C PRO A 132 25.62 -2.97 -17.73
N GLY A 133 25.08 -2.07 -16.89
CA GLY A 133 23.65 -1.79 -16.79
C GLY A 133 22.80 -2.85 -16.09
N GLN A 134 23.39 -3.99 -15.71
CA GLN A 134 22.65 -5.14 -15.18
C GLN A 134 23.36 -5.87 -14.02
N ALA A 135 24.61 -5.59 -13.63
CA ALA A 135 25.34 -6.28 -12.54
C ALA A 135 24.94 -7.77 -12.34
N CYS A 136 24.63 -8.21 -11.12
CA CYS A 136 24.11 -9.53 -10.78
C CYS A 136 22.77 -9.92 -11.44
N SER A 137 21.87 -8.98 -11.76
CA SER A 137 20.69 -9.29 -12.60
C SER A 137 21.08 -9.72 -14.02
N GLY A 138 22.28 -9.34 -14.47
CA GLY A 138 22.94 -9.83 -15.67
C GLY A 138 23.73 -11.11 -15.46
N CYS A 139 23.58 -11.80 -14.31
CA CYS A 139 24.25 -13.06 -14.02
C CYS A 139 23.23 -14.19 -13.77
N LEU A 140 23.42 -15.31 -14.47
CA LEU A 140 22.75 -16.57 -14.22
C LEU A 140 23.59 -17.42 -13.26
N HIS A 141 22.93 -18.06 -12.28
CA HIS A 141 23.58 -19.02 -11.39
C HIS A 141 23.80 -20.35 -12.13
N GLY A 142 24.91 -20.49 -12.86
CA GLY A 142 25.24 -21.67 -13.67
C GLY A 142 25.21 -22.99 -12.89
N GLY A 143 25.48 -22.95 -11.57
CA GLY A 143 25.33 -24.10 -10.68
C GLY A 143 23.92 -24.72 -10.69
N GLU A 144 22.87 -23.91 -10.82
CA GLU A 144 21.46 -24.32 -10.77
C GLU A 144 20.94 -24.77 -12.13
N LEU A 145 21.65 -24.46 -13.22
CA LEU A 145 21.23 -24.73 -14.59
C LEU A 145 21.88 -26.02 -15.12
N ARG A 146 21.10 -27.09 -15.13
CA ARG A 146 21.48 -28.45 -15.49
C ARG A 146 20.57 -28.96 -16.59
N THR A 147 21.09 -29.80 -17.47
CA THR A 147 20.30 -30.37 -18.56
C THR A 147 20.59 -31.86 -18.76
N ALA A 148 19.60 -32.60 -19.25
CA ALA A 148 19.72 -33.99 -19.64
C ALA A 148 18.86 -34.29 -20.88
N GLU A 149 19.46 -34.95 -21.87
CA GLU A 149 18.78 -35.32 -23.12
C GLU A 149 18.39 -36.81 -23.11
N PHE A 150 17.10 -37.09 -23.26
CA PHE A 150 16.51 -38.42 -23.27
C PHE A 150 16.22 -38.88 -24.70
N LEU A 151 17.25 -39.46 -25.35
CA LEU A 151 17.21 -39.88 -26.76
C LEU A 151 16.13 -40.92 -27.11
N ASN A 152 15.57 -41.60 -26.11
CA ASN A 152 14.51 -42.59 -26.26
C ASN A 152 13.09 -42.00 -26.14
N LEU A 153 12.96 -40.70 -25.88
CA LEU A 153 11.69 -39.99 -25.78
C LEU A 153 11.67 -38.85 -26.81
N ALA A 154 10.55 -38.72 -27.53
CA ALA A 154 10.39 -37.75 -28.61
C ALA A 154 9.41 -36.61 -28.26
N SER A 155 8.71 -36.66 -27.12
CA SER A 155 7.81 -35.59 -26.71
C SER A 155 7.69 -35.43 -25.20
N CYS A 156 7.50 -34.18 -24.76
CA CYS A 156 7.26 -33.77 -23.38
C CYS A 156 5.79 -33.91 -22.95
N ASN A 157 4.86 -34.17 -23.87
CA ASN A 157 3.44 -34.19 -23.57
C ASN A 157 3.07 -35.32 -22.58
N GLY A 158 2.37 -34.97 -21.49
CA GLY A 158 1.98 -35.90 -20.42
C GLY A 158 3.10 -36.20 -19.41
N LEU A 159 4.31 -35.68 -19.61
CA LEU A 159 5.44 -35.95 -18.73
C LEU A 159 5.56 -34.89 -17.64
N THR A 160 5.85 -35.35 -16.43
CA THR A 160 6.31 -34.50 -15.32
C THR A 160 7.78 -34.82 -15.02
N VAL A 161 8.57 -33.78 -14.76
CA VAL A 161 10.01 -33.91 -14.50
C VAL A 161 10.28 -33.63 -13.01
N SER A 162 11.09 -34.45 -12.37
CA SER A 162 11.57 -34.23 -11.01
C SER A 162 12.96 -34.83 -10.82
N ASP A 163 13.72 -34.30 -9.88
CA ASP A 163 14.98 -34.91 -9.45
C ASP A 163 14.81 -35.70 -8.14
N THR A 164 15.72 -36.63 -7.88
CA THR A 164 15.66 -37.52 -6.70
C THR A 164 15.78 -36.80 -5.36
N LEU A 165 16.37 -35.60 -5.33
CA LEU A 165 16.41 -34.75 -4.14
C LEU A 165 15.20 -33.81 -4.05
N THR A 166 14.32 -33.82 -5.06
CA THR A 166 13.18 -32.90 -5.21
C THR A 166 13.63 -31.44 -5.09
N ALA A 167 14.82 -31.11 -5.57
CA ALA A 167 15.47 -29.85 -5.26
C ALA A 167 15.19 -28.75 -6.28
N PHE A 168 14.96 -29.09 -7.55
CA PHE A 168 14.91 -28.12 -8.64
C PHE A 168 13.55 -28.07 -9.34
N ALA A 169 13.22 -26.89 -9.86
CA ALA A 169 12.21 -26.74 -10.90
C ALA A 169 12.81 -27.13 -12.25
N TRP A 170 12.01 -27.79 -13.10
CA TRP A 170 12.44 -28.32 -14.39
C TRP A 170 11.49 -27.90 -15.51
N VAL A 171 12.05 -27.60 -16.67
CA VAL A 171 11.33 -27.39 -17.93
C VAL A 171 11.67 -28.54 -18.87
N CYS A 172 10.70 -28.97 -19.67
CA CYS A 172 10.85 -30.00 -20.69
C CYS A 172 10.71 -29.35 -22.08
N ASP A 173 11.67 -29.59 -22.96
CA ASP A 173 11.72 -29.11 -24.35
C ASP A 173 11.89 -30.31 -25.29
N ASP A 174 11.01 -30.45 -26.28
CA ASP A 174 11.08 -31.49 -27.32
C ASP A 174 11.28 -30.89 -28.74
N SER A 175 11.63 -29.60 -28.82
CA SER A 175 11.78 -28.86 -30.09
C SER A 175 12.89 -29.39 -31.01
N SER A 176 13.89 -30.08 -30.45
CA SER A 176 14.97 -30.73 -31.18
C SER A 176 14.59 -32.11 -31.76
N GLY A 177 13.40 -32.61 -31.45
CA GLY A 177 12.95 -33.97 -31.81
C GLY A 177 13.35 -35.05 -30.78
N THR A 178 14.01 -34.66 -29.70
CA THR A 178 14.32 -35.47 -28.52
C THR A 178 13.90 -34.71 -27.27
N VAL A 179 13.53 -35.41 -26.19
CA VAL A 179 13.19 -34.74 -24.94
C VAL A 179 14.47 -34.27 -24.24
N VAL A 180 14.58 -32.96 -24.05
CA VAL A 180 15.60 -32.30 -23.24
C VAL A 180 14.93 -31.71 -22.03
N VAL A 181 15.42 -32.03 -20.84
CA VAL A 181 14.93 -31.41 -19.60
C VAL A 181 16.01 -30.53 -19.02
N SER A 182 15.64 -29.33 -18.59
CA SER A 182 16.57 -28.34 -18.06
C SER A 182 16.05 -27.76 -16.75
N SER A 183 16.89 -27.68 -15.72
CA SER A 183 16.53 -27.04 -14.45
C SER A 183 16.60 -25.53 -14.56
N THR A 184 15.68 -24.83 -13.90
CA THR A 184 15.59 -23.35 -13.92
C THR A 184 16.11 -22.70 -12.65
N ALA A 185 15.78 -23.26 -11.49
CA ALA A 185 16.19 -22.75 -10.17
C ALA A 185 16.00 -23.81 -9.09
N LEU A 186 16.61 -23.59 -7.92
CA LEU A 186 16.20 -24.28 -6.69
C LEU A 186 14.74 -23.96 -6.37
N LEU A 187 14.00 -24.95 -5.86
CA LEU A 187 12.64 -24.72 -5.38
C LEU A 187 12.65 -23.81 -4.14
N PRO A 188 11.61 -22.97 -3.93
CA PRO A 188 11.60 -21.97 -2.85
C PRO A 188 11.79 -22.51 -1.42
N ASN A 189 11.51 -23.79 -1.19
CA ASN A 189 11.66 -24.47 0.11
C ASN A 189 12.93 -25.33 0.20
N LYS A 190 13.85 -25.19 -0.75
CA LYS A 190 15.09 -25.95 -0.85
C LYS A 190 16.29 -25.03 -0.72
N LYS A 191 17.36 -25.55 -0.15
CA LYS A 191 18.60 -24.81 0.13
C LYS A 191 19.84 -25.64 -0.15
N LEU A 192 21.01 -25.04 -0.01
CA LEU A 192 22.27 -25.70 -0.36
C LEU A 192 22.53 -26.93 0.51
N SER A 193 22.19 -26.89 1.81
CA SER A 193 22.30 -28.06 2.69
C SER A 193 21.45 -29.26 2.25
N ASP A 194 20.36 -29.07 1.49
CA ASP A 194 19.58 -30.19 0.93
C ASP A 194 20.31 -30.94 -0.20
N LEU A 195 21.37 -30.33 -0.75
CA LEU A 195 22.21 -30.90 -1.79
C LEU A 195 23.47 -31.59 -1.24
N LEU A 196 23.75 -31.46 0.07
CA LEU A 196 25.01 -31.89 0.68
C LEU A 196 24.86 -33.15 1.54
N ASP A 197 25.82 -34.06 1.40
CA ASP A 197 26.10 -35.08 2.40
C ASP A 197 26.86 -34.40 3.54
N ILE A 198 26.11 -33.97 4.55
CA ILE A 198 26.65 -33.28 5.72
C ILE A 198 27.70 -34.13 6.44
N GLY A 199 27.55 -35.47 6.48
CA GLY A 199 28.50 -36.35 7.16
C GLY A 199 29.79 -36.57 6.36
N GLY A 200 29.67 -36.67 5.04
CA GLY A 200 30.78 -36.88 4.11
C GLY A 200 31.53 -35.62 3.69
N ALA A 201 30.97 -34.43 3.92
CA ALA A 201 31.45 -33.16 3.37
C ALA A 201 31.61 -33.25 1.83
N SER A 202 30.53 -33.65 1.17
CA SER A 202 30.44 -33.77 -0.29
C SER A 202 29.01 -33.48 -0.76
N PHE A 203 28.77 -33.40 -2.06
CA PHE A 203 27.41 -33.36 -2.60
C PHE A 203 26.74 -34.74 -2.56
N LEU A 204 25.42 -34.76 -2.37
CA LEU A 204 24.61 -35.96 -2.54
C LEU A 204 24.54 -36.34 -4.04
N PRO A 205 24.55 -37.65 -4.37
CA PRO A 205 24.21 -38.09 -5.72
C PRO A 205 22.75 -37.73 -6.05
N ASN A 206 22.51 -37.26 -7.27
CA ASN A 206 21.18 -36.90 -7.77
C ASN A 206 20.94 -37.48 -9.17
N ALA A 207 19.67 -37.68 -9.53
CA ALA A 207 19.22 -38.10 -10.85
C ALA A 207 17.91 -37.40 -11.20
N VAL A 208 17.68 -37.16 -12.49
CA VAL A 208 16.43 -36.63 -13.01
C VAL A 208 15.58 -37.77 -13.55
N ALA A 209 14.31 -37.79 -13.17
CA ALA A 209 13.32 -38.75 -13.62
C ALA A 209 12.19 -38.04 -14.38
N LEU A 210 11.79 -38.62 -15.50
CA LEU A 210 10.56 -38.29 -16.19
C LEU A 210 9.49 -39.29 -15.79
N GLN A 211 8.32 -38.79 -15.43
CA GLN A 211 7.18 -39.58 -14.99
C GLN A 211 5.99 -39.33 -15.91
N ASP A 212 5.26 -40.40 -16.24
CA ASP A 212 3.97 -40.35 -16.92
C ASP A 212 2.92 -40.91 -15.95
N ILE A 213 1.96 -40.07 -15.53
CA ILE A 213 0.90 -40.43 -14.55
C ILE A 213 1.51 -41.04 -13.26
N GLY A 214 2.69 -40.55 -12.84
CA GLY A 214 3.39 -40.99 -11.63
C GLY A 214 4.32 -42.19 -11.81
N ASP A 215 4.31 -42.86 -12.97
CA ASP A 215 5.25 -43.95 -13.28
C ASP A 215 6.52 -43.39 -13.92
N VAL A 216 7.71 -43.77 -13.42
CA VAL A 216 9.00 -43.33 -13.99
C VAL A 216 9.21 -44.01 -15.35
N VAL A 217 9.11 -43.24 -16.43
CA VAL A 217 9.30 -43.71 -17.82
C VAL A 217 10.75 -43.63 -18.29
N ALA A 218 11.53 -42.70 -17.73
CA ALA A 218 12.96 -42.60 -17.98
C ALA A 218 13.67 -41.94 -16.80
N GLN A 219 14.94 -42.27 -16.59
CA GLN A 219 15.76 -41.70 -15.53
C GLN A 219 17.21 -41.53 -15.99
N SER A 220 17.84 -40.43 -15.58
CA SER A 220 19.28 -40.21 -15.79
C SER A 220 20.11 -41.12 -14.88
N MET A 221 21.41 -41.21 -15.14
CA MET A 221 22.34 -41.78 -14.16
C MET A 221 22.30 -41.00 -12.84
N THR A 222 22.38 -41.71 -11.72
CA THR A 222 22.58 -41.12 -10.39
C THR A 222 24.06 -40.79 -10.19
N THR A 223 24.40 -39.51 -10.21
CA THR A 223 25.78 -39.02 -10.12
C THR A 223 25.85 -37.80 -9.21
N VAL A 224 27.06 -37.45 -8.77
CA VAL A 224 27.30 -36.12 -8.19
C VAL A 224 27.45 -35.13 -9.33
N TRP A 225 26.67 -34.04 -9.31
CA TRP A 225 26.59 -33.10 -10.43
C TRP A 225 27.66 -32.00 -10.40
N TRP A 226 28.11 -31.61 -9.21
CA TRP A 226 29.00 -30.46 -9.04
C TRP A 226 30.41 -30.87 -8.65
N PRO A 227 31.44 -30.29 -9.28
CA PRO A 227 32.84 -30.51 -8.92
C PRO A 227 33.31 -29.58 -7.78
N THR A 228 32.47 -28.66 -7.30
CA THR A 228 32.83 -27.67 -6.28
C THR A 228 33.28 -28.36 -4.99
N ALA A 229 34.42 -27.92 -4.45
CA ALA A 229 34.98 -28.52 -3.24
C ALA A 229 34.13 -28.17 -2.02
N VAL A 230 33.73 -29.19 -1.25
CA VAL A 230 33.09 -29.04 0.05
C VAL A 230 34.15 -29.30 1.12
N VAL A 231 34.44 -28.30 1.95
CA VAL A 231 35.54 -28.29 2.92
C VAL A 231 34.95 -28.24 4.33
N ALA A 232 35.14 -29.32 5.09
CA ALA A 232 34.73 -29.36 6.49
C ALA A 232 35.53 -28.34 7.33
N MET A 233 34.81 -27.53 8.11
CA MET A 233 35.40 -26.58 9.04
C MET A 233 35.77 -27.29 10.36
N THR A 234 36.98 -27.04 10.86
CA THR A 234 37.48 -27.63 12.13
C THR A 234 37.80 -26.59 13.21
N GLY A 235 37.62 -25.31 12.91
CA GLY A 235 37.90 -24.16 13.75
C GLY A 235 37.98 -22.90 12.88
N THR A 236 38.58 -21.82 13.39
CA THR A 236 38.73 -20.57 12.62
C THR A 236 39.50 -20.78 11.31
N MET A 237 38.97 -20.29 10.19
CA MET A 237 39.59 -20.43 8.87
C MET A 237 39.35 -19.25 7.93
N ASN A 238 40.21 -19.13 6.92
CA ASN A 238 39.96 -18.30 5.75
C ASN A 238 39.48 -19.22 4.62
N ALA A 239 38.34 -18.90 4.02
CA ALA A 239 37.81 -19.67 2.92
C ALA A 239 38.64 -19.47 1.64
N THR A 240 38.64 -20.47 0.77
CA THR A 240 39.28 -20.41 -0.56
C THR A 240 38.23 -20.17 -1.64
N ALA A 241 38.62 -19.54 -2.74
CA ALA A 241 37.70 -19.31 -3.87
C ALA A 241 37.12 -20.64 -4.38
N ASP A 242 35.92 -20.59 -4.94
CA ASP A 242 35.27 -21.76 -5.56
C ASP A 242 35.06 -22.94 -4.60
N SER A 243 34.76 -22.65 -3.33
CA SER A 243 34.55 -23.68 -2.30
C SER A 243 33.29 -23.45 -1.46
N ILE A 244 32.83 -24.53 -0.84
CA ILE A 244 31.76 -24.55 0.16
C ILE A 244 32.40 -24.91 1.49
N VAL A 245 32.32 -24.03 2.48
CA VAL A 245 32.75 -24.31 3.85
C VAL A 245 31.57 -24.92 4.60
N LEU A 246 31.75 -26.12 5.15
CA LEU A 246 30.70 -26.87 5.83
C LEU A 246 30.96 -26.96 7.34
N VAL A 247 30.04 -26.46 8.16
CA VAL A 247 30.03 -26.64 9.62
C VAL A 247 29.09 -27.79 9.96
N GLN A 248 29.66 -28.97 10.23
CA GLN A 248 28.90 -30.23 10.35
C GLN A 248 28.20 -30.41 11.72
N ALA A 249 28.69 -29.73 12.75
CA ALA A 249 28.20 -29.78 14.13
C ALA A 249 28.53 -28.46 14.84
N ASP A 250 28.00 -28.26 16.05
CA ASP A 250 28.32 -27.09 16.87
C ASP A 250 29.82 -26.87 16.94
N LEU A 251 30.25 -25.67 16.51
CA LEU A 251 31.65 -25.34 16.35
C LEU A 251 31.94 -23.96 16.90
N VAL A 252 33.11 -23.82 17.48
CA VAL A 252 33.64 -22.55 18.00
C VAL A 252 34.73 -22.07 17.04
N GLY A 253 34.50 -20.97 16.32
CA GLY A 253 35.40 -20.44 15.31
C GLY A 253 34.85 -19.24 14.56
N ASN A 254 35.69 -18.61 13.73
CA ASN A 254 35.27 -17.55 12.80
C ASN A 254 35.62 -17.95 11.35
N VAL A 255 34.87 -17.46 10.36
CA VAL A 255 35.15 -17.68 8.94
C VAL A 255 35.31 -16.35 8.22
N ALA A 256 36.38 -16.20 7.43
CA ALA A 256 36.60 -15.02 6.59
C ALA A 256 36.65 -15.38 5.09
N MET A 257 35.95 -14.60 4.27
CA MET A 257 35.86 -14.70 2.80
C MET A 257 36.39 -13.42 2.14
N ASN A 258 37.50 -12.89 2.65
CA ASN A 258 38.02 -11.58 2.23
C ASN A 258 38.73 -11.69 0.87
N ALA A 259 38.38 -10.82 -0.08
CA ALA A 259 38.92 -10.77 -1.44
C ALA A 259 38.85 -12.13 -2.18
N THR A 260 37.86 -12.95 -1.84
CA THR A 260 37.72 -14.31 -2.32
C THR A 260 36.28 -14.53 -2.77
N SER A 261 36.05 -14.56 -4.09
CA SER A 261 34.71 -14.70 -4.68
C SER A 261 34.27 -16.17 -4.80
N ARG A 262 32.97 -16.39 -5.02
CA ARG A 262 32.37 -17.71 -5.27
C ARG A 262 32.55 -18.68 -4.11
N VAL A 263 32.24 -18.21 -2.90
CA VAL A 263 32.35 -18.98 -1.66
C VAL A 263 30.97 -19.11 -1.01
N ALA A 264 30.64 -20.31 -0.57
CA ALA A 264 29.45 -20.58 0.24
C ALA A 264 29.84 -21.04 1.65
N ILE A 265 29.05 -20.69 2.65
CA ILE A 265 29.14 -21.23 4.00
C ILE A 265 27.81 -21.91 4.33
N VAL A 266 27.87 -23.18 4.67
CA VAL A 266 26.72 -23.97 5.09
C VAL A 266 26.93 -24.42 6.52
N ILE A 267 26.06 -23.96 7.42
CA ILE A 267 25.99 -24.49 8.79
C ILE A 267 24.87 -25.50 8.82
N ALA A 268 25.22 -26.75 9.13
CA ALA A 268 24.29 -27.88 9.06
C ALA A 268 23.02 -27.62 9.89
N PRO A 269 21.85 -28.11 9.45
CA PRO A 269 20.63 -28.02 10.24
C PRO A 269 20.83 -28.55 11.67
N GLY A 270 20.53 -27.71 12.67
CA GLY A 270 20.71 -28.03 14.08
C GLY A 270 22.13 -27.80 14.63
N ALA A 271 23.10 -27.39 13.81
CA ALA A 271 24.42 -26.95 14.25
C ALA A 271 24.47 -25.42 14.40
N THR A 272 25.36 -24.94 15.27
CA THR A 272 25.61 -23.51 15.50
C THR A 272 27.10 -23.19 15.37
N LEU A 273 27.45 -22.13 14.64
CA LEU A 273 28.80 -21.56 14.63
C LEU A 273 28.91 -20.44 15.67
N THR A 274 29.67 -20.68 16.74
CA THR A 274 29.89 -19.73 17.82
C THR A 274 31.20 -18.96 17.62
N GLY A 275 31.14 -17.63 17.66
CA GLY A 275 32.30 -16.76 17.49
C GLY A 275 33.40 -16.98 18.56
N THR A 276 34.66 -16.74 18.18
CA THR A 276 35.82 -16.82 19.08
C THR A 276 36.51 -15.48 19.29
N GLY A 277 36.73 -15.10 20.56
CA GLY A 277 37.38 -13.84 20.93
C GLY A 277 36.45 -12.63 20.86
N ALA A 278 36.93 -11.47 21.31
CA ALA A 278 36.16 -10.23 21.31
C ALA A 278 36.31 -9.46 19.99
N GLY A 279 35.20 -8.87 19.52
CA GLY A 279 35.17 -8.03 18.33
C GLY A 279 35.19 -8.79 16.99
N GLY A 280 34.90 -8.06 15.91
CA GLY A 280 34.74 -8.60 14.56
C GLY A 280 33.48 -9.45 14.40
N ALA A 281 33.29 -10.02 13.20
CA ALA A 281 32.15 -10.89 12.91
C ALA A 281 32.48 -12.39 13.13
N VAL A 282 31.45 -13.23 13.33
CA VAL A 282 31.58 -14.70 13.26
C VAL A 282 31.88 -15.12 11.83
N VAL A 283 31.10 -14.58 10.88
CA VAL A 283 31.31 -14.73 9.43
C VAL A 283 31.55 -13.35 8.81
N SER A 284 32.67 -13.18 8.13
CA SER A 284 33.01 -11.92 7.44
C SER A 284 33.32 -12.12 5.97
N GLY A 285 32.84 -11.21 5.12
CA GLY A 285 33.19 -11.13 3.70
C GLY A 285 33.49 -9.68 3.32
N THR A 286 34.53 -9.45 2.54
CA THR A 286 34.91 -8.08 2.13
C THR A 286 35.51 -8.05 0.74
N ASN A 287 35.08 -7.09 -0.11
CA ASN A 287 35.57 -6.90 -1.49
C ASN A 287 35.55 -8.19 -2.31
N ALA A 288 34.41 -8.88 -2.33
CA ALA A 288 34.23 -10.18 -2.99
C ALA A 288 32.86 -10.28 -3.67
N ASN A 289 32.72 -11.21 -4.62
CA ASN A 289 31.48 -11.38 -5.37
C ASN A 289 30.94 -12.80 -5.16
N PHE A 290 29.62 -12.96 -5.23
CA PHE A 290 28.94 -14.25 -5.15
C PHE A 290 29.28 -15.02 -3.85
N LEU A 291 29.09 -14.34 -2.71
CA LEU A 291 29.21 -14.98 -1.40
C LEU A 291 27.85 -15.50 -0.94
N SER A 292 27.79 -16.71 -0.38
CA SER A 292 26.57 -17.22 0.22
C SER A 292 26.74 -17.76 1.64
N VAL A 293 25.71 -17.61 2.48
CA VAL A 293 25.68 -18.11 3.87
C VAL A 293 24.29 -18.63 4.20
N GLU A 294 24.23 -19.80 4.85
CA GLU A 294 23.02 -20.36 5.45
C GLU A 294 23.30 -21.01 6.82
N GLY A 295 22.28 -21.00 7.70
CA GLY A 295 22.27 -21.67 9.01
C GLY A 295 22.39 -20.74 10.22
N ALA A 296 22.96 -21.20 11.34
CA ALA A 296 22.87 -20.47 12.63
C ALA A 296 24.23 -20.02 13.19
N VAL A 297 24.35 -18.74 13.56
CA VAL A 297 25.52 -18.14 14.21
C VAL A 297 25.18 -17.60 15.61
N LEU A 298 26.08 -17.87 16.56
CA LEU A 298 26.05 -17.31 17.91
C LEU A 298 27.21 -16.33 18.08
N ALA A 299 26.87 -15.04 18.20
CA ALA A 299 27.80 -13.92 18.13
C ALA A 299 28.16 -13.35 19.52
N THR A 300 28.09 -14.15 20.58
CA THR A 300 28.39 -13.69 21.95
C THR A 300 29.77 -13.05 22.03
N GLY A 301 29.83 -11.75 22.34
CA GLY A 301 31.08 -10.98 22.43
C GLY A 301 31.70 -10.54 21.10
N LYS A 302 31.02 -10.81 19.97
CA LYS A 302 31.38 -10.35 18.62
C LYS A 302 30.64 -9.07 18.27
N THR A 303 31.22 -8.23 17.41
CA THR A 303 30.49 -7.06 16.89
C THR A 303 29.30 -7.55 16.08
N SER A 304 29.53 -8.54 15.20
CA SER A 304 28.46 -9.02 14.32
C SER A 304 28.36 -10.54 14.23
N GLY A 305 27.18 -11.06 13.91
CA GLY A 305 27.02 -12.46 13.51
C GLY A 305 27.61 -12.66 12.12
N VAL A 306 26.97 -12.06 11.12
CA VAL A 306 27.44 -12.04 9.73
C VAL A 306 27.68 -10.60 9.31
N SER A 307 28.82 -10.31 8.71
CA SER A 307 29.16 -8.98 8.20
C SER A 307 29.78 -9.05 6.82
N PHE A 308 29.03 -8.62 5.81
CA PHE A 308 29.50 -8.42 4.44
C PHE A 308 29.73 -6.95 4.18
N TYR A 309 30.85 -6.63 3.54
CA TYR A 309 31.21 -5.26 3.17
C TYR A 309 31.72 -5.18 1.74
N ARG A 310 31.10 -4.35 0.89
CA ARG A 310 31.43 -4.25 -0.55
C ARG A 310 31.36 -5.62 -1.24
N VAL A 311 30.25 -6.32 -1.00
CA VAL A 311 30.00 -7.63 -1.61
C VAL A 311 28.94 -7.49 -2.70
N LYS A 312 29.24 -8.01 -3.89
CA LYS A 312 28.27 -8.07 -5.01
C LYS A 312 27.62 -9.43 -5.06
N CYS A 313 26.32 -9.44 -5.32
CA CYS A 313 25.51 -10.64 -5.40
C CYS A 313 25.58 -11.52 -4.13
N PRO A 314 25.54 -10.96 -2.89
CA PRO A 314 25.48 -11.81 -1.71
C PRO A 314 24.16 -12.57 -1.65
N VAL A 315 24.20 -13.83 -1.26
CA VAL A 315 23.02 -14.65 -0.99
C VAL A 315 23.02 -15.03 0.49
N MET A 316 21.96 -14.68 1.22
CA MET A 316 21.77 -15.15 2.59
C MET A 316 20.41 -15.82 2.69
N THR A 317 20.38 -17.08 3.11
CA THR A 317 19.17 -17.90 3.12
C THR A 317 19.08 -18.67 4.42
N ASP A 318 17.91 -18.67 5.07
CA ASP A 318 17.67 -19.39 6.33
C ASP A 318 18.79 -19.13 7.37
N LEU A 319 19.14 -17.85 7.54
CA LEU A 319 20.26 -17.42 8.37
C LEU A 319 19.75 -16.84 9.69
N THR A 320 20.21 -17.38 10.82
CA THR A 320 19.92 -16.85 12.15
C THR A 320 21.20 -16.33 12.82
N ALA A 321 21.17 -15.10 13.35
CA ALA A 321 22.23 -14.52 14.15
C ALA A 321 21.72 -14.13 15.55
N THR A 322 22.46 -14.50 16.59
CA THR A 322 22.06 -14.30 18.00
C THR A 322 23.16 -13.61 18.81
N ASP A 323 22.79 -12.76 19.77
CA ASP A 323 23.66 -12.17 20.81
C ASP A 323 24.88 -11.35 20.31
N ALA A 324 24.75 -10.67 19.17
CA ALA A 324 25.78 -9.76 18.67
C ALA A 324 25.91 -8.49 19.52
N LEU A 325 27.11 -7.91 19.63
CA LEU A 325 27.34 -6.65 20.36
C LEU A 325 26.86 -5.41 19.59
N THR A 326 26.85 -5.45 18.26
CA THR A 326 26.42 -4.33 17.41
C THR A 326 25.40 -4.77 16.37
N GLU A 327 25.73 -5.62 15.40
CA GLU A 327 24.78 -6.01 14.33
C GLU A 327 24.59 -7.53 14.27
N GLY A 328 23.35 -8.02 14.26
CA GLY A 328 23.12 -9.45 14.02
C GLY A 328 23.63 -9.88 12.64
N ILE A 329 23.03 -9.30 11.60
CA ILE A 329 23.39 -9.53 10.19
C ILE A 329 23.62 -8.17 9.52
N ARG A 330 24.73 -8.01 8.83
CA ARG A 330 25.11 -6.76 8.16
C ARG A 330 25.50 -6.98 6.71
N CYS A 331 24.94 -6.19 5.82
CA CYS A 331 25.43 -5.98 4.46
C CYS A 331 25.71 -4.49 4.25
N GLY A 332 26.98 -4.11 4.30
CA GLY A 332 27.45 -2.74 4.09
C GLY A 332 27.97 -2.53 2.67
N GLU A 333 27.48 -1.52 1.95
CA GLU A 333 27.89 -1.23 0.55
C GLU A 333 27.75 -2.46 -0.36
N CYS A 334 26.78 -3.33 -0.03
CA CYS A 334 26.47 -4.50 -0.84
C CYS A 334 25.62 -4.11 -2.04
N HIS A 335 25.70 -4.91 -3.11
CA HIS A 335 24.94 -4.68 -4.33
C HIS A 335 24.25 -5.96 -4.78
N GLN A 336 22.97 -5.84 -5.07
CA GLN A 336 22.09 -6.88 -5.63
C GLN A 336 22.10 -8.17 -4.81
N GLY A 337 22.00 -8.01 -3.50
CA GLY A 337 21.87 -9.12 -2.57
C GLY A 337 20.49 -9.77 -2.61
N ARG A 338 20.45 -11.09 -2.47
CA ARG A 338 19.23 -11.89 -2.31
C ARG A 338 19.17 -12.42 -0.88
N PHE A 339 18.16 -12.00 -0.14
CA PHE A 339 18.02 -12.29 1.27
C PHE A 339 16.68 -12.97 1.53
N THR A 340 16.70 -14.15 2.16
CA THR A 340 15.49 -14.95 2.38
C THR A 340 15.54 -15.56 3.77
N ASN A 341 14.50 -15.37 4.57
CA ASN A 341 14.37 -15.95 5.91
C ASN A 341 15.56 -15.59 6.82
N LEU A 342 15.84 -14.29 6.97
CA LEU A 342 16.89 -13.82 7.85
C LEU A 342 16.32 -13.53 9.24
N GLN A 343 17.00 -14.00 10.28
CA GLN A 343 16.62 -13.75 11.66
C GLN A 343 17.78 -13.16 12.47
N ALA A 344 17.52 -12.07 13.19
CA ALA A 344 18.45 -11.49 14.17
C ALA A 344 17.77 -11.28 15.52
N THR A 345 18.36 -11.80 16.60
CA THR A 345 17.74 -11.71 17.94
C THR A 345 18.73 -11.49 19.08
N GLY A 346 18.29 -10.76 20.10
CA GLY A 346 19.04 -10.57 21.35
C GLY A 346 20.32 -9.73 21.22
N GLY A 347 20.51 -9.02 20.11
CA GLY A 347 21.69 -8.18 19.89
C GLY A 347 21.68 -6.91 20.75
N ASN A 348 22.86 -6.38 21.08
CA ASN A 348 23.02 -5.10 21.78
C ASN A 348 22.96 -3.87 20.85
N GLY A 349 22.79 -4.06 19.54
CA GLY A 349 22.60 -2.97 18.57
C GLY A 349 21.53 -3.34 17.55
N ASN A 350 21.81 -3.15 16.26
CA ASN A 350 20.87 -3.45 15.18
C ASN A 350 20.68 -4.95 14.97
N GLY A 351 19.46 -5.39 14.63
CA GLY A 351 19.21 -6.78 14.25
C GLY A 351 19.78 -7.08 12.85
N ILE A 352 19.15 -6.52 11.82
CA ILE A 352 19.57 -6.64 10.42
C ILE A 352 19.90 -5.25 9.89
N GLU A 353 21.04 -5.10 9.25
CA GLU A 353 21.50 -3.82 8.71
C GLU A 353 21.87 -3.95 7.22
N LEU A 354 21.15 -3.21 6.37
CA LEU A 354 21.43 -3.00 4.95
C LEU A 354 21.82 -1.52 4.79
N HIS A 355 23.11 -1.22 4.90
CA HIS A 355 23.57 0.17 4.95
C HIS A 355 24.59 0.49 3.86
N SER A 356 24.68 1.76 3.53
CA SER A 356 25.81 2.29 2.77
C SER A 356 26.29 3.65 3.29
N THR A 357 27.40 4.11 2.73
CA THR A 357 27.84 5.50 2.79
C THR A 357 27.27 6.31 1.62
N LEU A 358 27.27 7.64 1.76
CA LEU A 358 26.82 8.58 0.73
C LEU A 358 27.45 8.41 -0.67
N ILE A 359 28.59 7.72 -0.77
CA ILE A 359 29.37 7.62 -2.02
C ILE A 359 28.99 6.35 -2.82
N ASP A 360 28.68 5.24 -2.15
CA ASP A 360 28.51 3.93 -2.77
C ASP A 360 27.18 3.25 -2.35
N LYS A 361 26.04 3.90 -2.59
CA LYS A 361 24.71 3.45 -2.13
C LYS A 361 24.49 1.94 -2.33
N SER A 362 23.95 1.27 -1.31
CA SER A 362 23.57 -0.15 -1.41
C SER A 362 22.41 -0.28 -2.39
N ALA A 363 22.54 -1.13 -3.42
CA ALA A 363 21.65 -1.06 -4.57
C ALA A 363 21.05 -2.41 -4.95
N GLY A 364 19.75 -2.44 -5.26
CA GLY A 364 19.10 -3.57 -5.93
C GLY A 364 18.88 -4.81 -5.07
N HIS A 365 18.80 -4.65 -3.74
CA HIS A 365 18.54 -5.79 -2.85
C HIS A 365 17.12 -6.31 -3.00
N VAL A 366 16.96 -7.64 -2.95
CA VAL A 366 15.65 -8.30 -2.81
C VAL A 366 15.69 -9.09 -1.53
N ALA A 367 14.79 -8.76 -0.60
CA ALA A 367 14.74 -9.32 0.74
C ALA A 367 13.32 -9.75 1.10
N THR A 368 13.15 -10.99 1.56
CA THR A 368 11.86 -11.53 2.02
C THR A 368 12.02 -12.35 3.29
N GLY A 369 11.03 -12.32 4.18
CA GLY A 369 11.06 -13.07 5.42
C GLY A 369 12.12 -12.56 6.40
N LEU A 370 12.15 -11.25 6.65
CA LEU A 370 13.10 -10.65 7.59
C LEU A 370 12.51 -10.58 8.99
N THR A 371 13.20 -11.12 9.99
CA THR A 371 12.76 -11.11 11.38
C THR A 371 13.84 -10.50 12.29
N ALA A 372 13.50 -9.46 13.03
CA ALA A 372 14.39 -8.89 14.05
C ALA A 372 13.66 -8.72 15.39
N THR A 373 14.13 -9.42 16.43
CA THR A 373 13.43 -9.45 17.73
C THR A 373 14.33 -9.20 18.93
N ASN A 374 13.82 -8.47 19.92
CA ASN A 374 14.48 -8.25 21.21
C ASN A 374 15.91 -7.68 21.09
N ASN A 375 16.17 -6.83 20.09
CA ASN A 375 17.46 -6.15 19.95
C ASN A 375 17.46 -4.84 20.75
N ALA A 376 18.60 -4.45 21.31
CA ALA A 376 18.72 -3.21 22.08
C ALA A 376 18.78 -1.94 21.19
N GLY A 377 19.10 -2.09 19.91
CA GLY A 377 19.04 -1.04 18.89
C GLY A 377 17.82 -1.20 17.97
N THR A 378 17.97 -0.80 16.71
CA THR A 378 16.91 -0.93 15.70
C THR A 378 16.74 -2.39 15.28
N GLY A 379 15.50 -2.86 15.07
CA GLY A 379 15.28 -4.22 14.55
C GLY A 379 15.92 -4.39 13.17
N ILE A 380 15.45 -3.62 12.18
CA ILE A 380 15.99 -3.60 10.82
C ILE A 380 16.34 -2.16 10.42
N LEU A 381 17.58 -1.92 10.01
CA LEU A 381 18.06 -0.65 9.50
C LEU A 381 18.39 -0.78 8.01
N ILE A 382 17.71 0.00 7.18
CA ILE A 382 17.99 0.17 5.76
C ILE A 382 18.38 1.64 5.55
N ASP A 383 19.63 1.90 5.17
CA ASP A 383 20.17 3.26 5.13
C ASP A 383 20.98 3.48 3.84
N TYR A 384 20.85 4.66 3.24
CA TYR A 384 21.54 5.06 2.01
C TYR A 384 21.46 4.02 0.89
N SER A 385 20.24 3.63 0.54
CA SER A 385 20.01 2.54 -0.40
C SER A 385 19.27 2.96 -1.68
N THR A 386 19.32 2.14 -2.72
CA THR A 386 18.60 2.38 -3.98
C THR A 386 17.94 1.10 -4.46
N ALA A 387 16.71 1.22 -4.96
CA ALA A 387 15.98 0.12 -5.59
C ALA A 387 15.97 -1.17 -4.75
N ILE A 388 15.72 -1.04 -3.43
CA ILE A 388 15.56 -2.19 -2.54
C ILE A 388 14.10 -2.63 -2.58
N ASP A 389 13.88 -3.95 -2.66
CA ASP A 389 12.59 -4.59 -2.47
C ASP A 389 12.64 -5.43 -1.18
N VAL A 390 11.89 -5.01 -0.15
CA VAL A 390 11.77 -5.73 1.13
C VAL A 390 10.32 -6.11 1.38
N SER A 391 10.09 -7.40 1.64
CA SER A 391 8.78 -7.95 1.91
C SER A 391 8.77 -8.89 3.12
N ASP A 392 7.58 -9.08 3.70
CA ASP A 392 7.31 -10.04 4.76
C ASP A 392 8.23 -9.87 5.95
N VAL A 393 8.07 -8.73 6.63
CA VAL A 393 8.94 -8.28 7.71
C VAL A 393 8.25 -8.41 9.05
N LEU A 394 8.96 -8.95 10.05
CA LEU A 394 8.57 -8.98 11.45
C LEU A 394 9.62 -8.28 12.32
N VAL A 395 9.23 -7.21 13.00
CA VAL A 395 10.07 -6.52 13.99
C VAL A 395 9.34 -6.41 15.32
N ASP A 396 9.81 -7.14 16.34
CA ASP A 396 9.12 -7.26 17.63
C ASP A 396 10.03 -7.07 18.85
N GLY A 397 9.57 -6.27 19.82
CA GLY A 397 10.23 -6.13 21.12
C GLY A 397 11.61 -5.47 21.08
N ASN A 398 11.95 -4.74 20.02
CA ASN A 398 13.24 -4.04 19.94
C ASN A 398 13.21 -2.76 20.80
N VAL A 399 14.28 -2.49 21.54
CA VAL A 399 14.37 -1.28 22.39
C VAL A 399 14.48 -0.01 21.54
N GLY A 400 15.10 -0.10 20.35
CA GLY A 400 15.08 0.94 19.34
C GLY A 400 13.84 0.88 18.46
N THR A 401 13.90 1.53 17.29
CA THR A 401 12.83 1.46 16.29
C THR A 401 12.71 0.03 15.73
N GLY A 402 11.51 -0.42 15.38
CA GLY A 402 11.32 -1.72 14.74
C GLY A 402 12.04 -1.78 13.38
N LEU A 403 11.59 -0.99 12.41
CA LEU A 403 12.23 -0.84 11.09
C LEU A 403 12.53 0.62 10.77
N VAL A 404 13.71 0.90 10.25
CA VAL A 404 14.11 2.21 9.72
C VAL A 404 14.46 2.09 8.25
N LEU A 405 13.84 2.91 7.40
CA LEU A 405 14.29 3.20 6.04
C LEU A 405 14.76 4.66 6.00
N ASN A 406 15.97 4.91 5.50
CA ASN A 406 16.54 6.25 5.52
C ASN A 406 17.37 6.52 4.26
N PHE A 407 17.26 7.75 3.74
CA PHE A 407 17.97 8.23 2.55
C PHE A 407 17.93 7.25 1.36
N SER A 408 16.79 6.61 1.13
CA SER A 408 16.64 5.56 0.13
C SER A 408 15.82 5.98 -1.08
N ASP A 409 16.29 5.65 -2.28
CA ASP A 409 15.62 5.99 -3.54
C ASP A 409 14.96 4.75 -4.16
N GLY A 410 13.70 4.83 -4.56
CA GLY A 410 13.01 3.74 -5.25
C GLY A 410 12.84 2.48 -4.39
N ALA A 411 12.76 2.63 -3.08
CA ALA A 411 12.56 1.52 -2.15
C ALA A 411 11.11 1.01 -2.20
N GLN A 412 10.95 -0.30 -2.20
CA GLN A 412 9.67 -0.99 -2.06
C GLN A 412 9.65 -1.72 -0.72
N LEU A 413 8.67 -1.42 0.11
CA LEU A 413 8.48 -2.06 1.41
C LEU A 413 7.05 -2.54 1.53
N GLN A 414 6.89 -3.85 1.78
CA GLN A 414 5.56 -4.44 1.87
C GLN A 414 5.43 -5.47 2.99
N ASN A 415 4.22 -5.60 3.52
CA ASN A 415 3.85 -6.62 4.52
C ASN A 415 4.72 -6.55 5.78
N VAL A 416 4.74 -5.39 6.44
CA VAL A 416 5.53 -5.16 7.65
C VAL A 416 4.66 -5.28 8.88
N THR A 417 5.04 -6.13 9.83
CA THR A 417 4.46 -6.18 11.17
C THR A 417 5.47 -5.67 12.18
N ALA A 418 5.15 -4.55 12.85
CA ALA A 418 6.01 -3.89 13.82
C ALA A 418 5.33 -3.78 15.20
N THR A 419 5.75 -4.60 16.16
CA THR A 419 5.09 -4.69 17.47
C THR A 419 6.02 -4.42 18.65
N ASN A 420 5.52 -3.72 19.67
CA ASN A 420 6.21 -3.56 20.96
C ASN A 420 7.65 -3.02 20.86
N ASN A 421 7.95 -2.21 19.84
CA ASN A 421 9.26 -1.59 19.69
C ASN A 421 9.32 -0.26 20.46
N GLY A 422 10.52 0.30 20.61
CA GLY A 422 10.77 1.52 21.36
C GLY A 422 10.10 2.77 20.78
N PRO A 423 10.83 3.73 20.20
CA PRO A 423 10.26 5.01 19.81
C PRO A 423 9.25 4.93 18.66
N PHE A 424 9.49 4.05 17.67
CA PHE A 424 8.61 3.85 16.51
C PHE A 424 8.52 2.37 16.15
N GLY A 425 7.38 1.92 15.62
CA GLY A 425 7.28 0.64 14.93
C GLY A 425 8.03 0.68 13.60
N VAL A 426 7.69 1.65 12.75
CA VAL A 426 8.36 1.92 11.47
C VAL A 426 8.69 3.41 11.36
N ALA A 427 9.90 3.74 10.92
CA ALA A 427 10.31 5.11 10.64
C ALA A 427 10.98 5.22 9.26
N MET A 428 10.60 6.25 8.53
CA MET A 428 11.05 6.54 7.17
C MET A 428 11.53 7.98 7.09
N SER A 429 12.64 8.25 6.40
CA SER A 429 13.27 9.56 6.41
C SER A 429 14.04 9.85 5.13
N PHE A 430 13.77 10.98 4.48
CA PHE A 430 14.48 11.47 3.29
C PHE A 430 14.47 10.47 2.11
N ASP A 431 13.36 9.75 1.94
CA ASP A 431 13.20 8.76 0.89
C ASP A 431 12.58 9.38 -0.37
N THR A 432 13.01 8.96 -1.55
CA THR A 432 12.50 9.46 -2.84
C THR A 432 11.92 8.32 -3.67
N ASP A 433 10.77 8.53 -4.32
CA ASP A 433 10.12 7.52 -5.18
C ASP A 433 9.85 6.18 -4.46
N ALA A 434 9.60 6.22 -3.14
CA ALA A 434 9.37 5.03 -2.33
C ALA A 434 7.92 4.51 -2.42
N SER A 435 7.74 3.19 -2.43
CA SER A 435 6.44 2.50 -2.50
C SER A 435 6.24 1.63 -1.26
N ILE A 436 5.31 2.02 -0.39
CA ILE A 436 5.21 1.50 0.98
C ILE A 436 3.79 1.03 1.27
N PHE A 437 3.62 -0.26 1.48
CA PHE A 437 2.29 -0.86 1.60
C PHE A 437 2.15 -1.91 2.70
N ASN A 438 0.93 -2.05 3.23
CA ASN A 438 0.55 -3.13 4.14
C ASN A 438 1.44 -3.15 5.40
N ILE A 439 1.45 -2.06 6.15
CA ILE A 439 2.17 -1.95 7.42
C ILE A 439 1.17 -2.02 8.57
N THR A 440 1.43 -2.90 9.53
CA THR A 440 0.74 -2.96 10.81
C THR A 440 1.71 -2.62 11.92
N ALA A 441 1.44 -1.55 12.68
CA ALA A 441 2.26 -1.10 13.80
C ALA A 441 1.44 -1.05 15.10
N ALA A 442 1.78 -1.90 16.09
CA ALA A 442 1.01 -1.99 17.32
C ALA A 442 1.84 -2.05 18.61
N GLY A 443 1.35 -1.38 19.66
CA GLY A 443 1.99 -1.42 20.99
C GLY A 443 3.37 -0.77 21.07
N ASN A 444 3.75 0.05 20.09
CA ASN A 444 5.01 0.81 20.09
C ASN A 444 4.81 2.13 20.86
N ALA A 445 5.87 2.91 21.14
CA ALA A 445 5.66 4.27 21.66
C ALA A 445 4.92 5.15 20.64
N ASN A 446 5.30 5.07 19.36
CA ASN A 446 4.58 5.63 18.22
C ASN A 446 4.49 4.57 17.12
N GLY A 447 3.42 4.57 16.31
CA GLY A 447 3.21 3.56 15.28
C GLY A 447 4.18 3.70 14.09
N VAL A 448 3.83 4.59 13.15
CA VAL A 448 4.59 4.80 11.90
C VAL A 448 4.97 6.25 11.72
N ARG A 449 6.20 6.54 11.29
CA ARG A 449 6.67 7.88 10.93
C ARG A 449 7.17 7.94 9.50
N PHE A 450 6.73 8.95 8.76
CA PHE A 450 7.27 9.39 7.48
C PHE A 450 7.85 10.79 7.65
N GLU A 451 9.12 10.96 7.29
CA GLU A 451 9.83 12.23 7.35
C GLU A 451 10.44 12.55 5.98
N ASP A 452 10.14 13.73 5.45
CA ASP A 452 10.77 14.29 4.24
C ASP A 452 10.78 13.33 3.03
N THR A 453 9.69 12.57 2.87
CA THR A 453 9.49 11.71 1.70
C THR A 453 9.05 12.54 0.49
N ILE A 454 9.59 12.23 -0.68
CA ILE A 454 9.30 12.93 -1.94
C ILE A 454 8.84 11.90 -2.99
N ARG A 455 7.75 12.20 -3.70
CA ARG A 455 7.16 11.37 -4.75
C ARG A 455 6.88 9.93 -4.28
N GLY A 456 6.62 9.77 -2.99
CA GLY A 456 6.33 8.49 -2.37
C GLY A 456 4.87 8.10 -2.53
N THR A 457 4.61 6.80 -2.72
CA THR A 457 3.27 6.22 -2.61
C THR A 457 3.19 5.36 -1.37
N VAL A 458 2.34 5.76 -0.42
CA VAL A 458 2.15 5.11 0.87
C VAL A 458 0.70 4.68 1.00
N GLY A 459 0.45 3.43 1.39
CA GLY A 459 -0.90 3.08 1.81
C GLY A 459 -1.09 1.76 2.51
N ASN A 460 -2.34 1.49 2.92
CA ASN A 460 -2.67 0.34 3.77
C ASN A 460 -1.81 0.30 5.04
N ILE A 461 -1.83 1.40 5.79
CA ILE A 461 -1.10 1.50 7.05
C ILE A 461 -2.10 1.43 8.19
N GLU A 462 -1.89 0.51 9.12
CA GLU A 462 -2.67 0.37 10.34
C GLU A 462 -1.79 0.61 11.56
N ALA A 463 -2.13 1.61 12.37
CA ALA A 463 -1.43 1.91 13.61
C ALA A 463 -2.40 1.79 14.81
N THR A 464 -2.22 0.74 15.61
CA THR A 464 -3.20 0.37 16.66
C THR A 464 -2.56 0.29 18.04
N GLY A 465 -3.13 0.97 19.04
CA GLY A 465 -2.71 0.81 20.43
C GLY A 465 -1.29 1.29 20.74
N ASN A 466 -0.78 2.30 20.02
CA ASN A 466 0.53 2.89 20.30
C ASN A 466 0.45 3.91 21.46
N GLY A 467 1.58 4.13 22.15
CA GLY A 467 1.63 4.90 23.40
C GLY A 467 1.30 6.39 23.25
N ASP A 468 1.65 6.99 22.12
CA ASP A 468 1.36 8.40 21.78
C ASP A 468 0.77 8.49 20.37
N LEU A 469 1.58 8.65 19.32
CA LEU A 469 1.06 8.85 17.96
C LEU A 469 0.81 7.52 17.22
N GLY A 470 -0.29 7.46 16.46
CA GLY A 470 -0.55 6.36 15.53
C GLY A 470 0.35 6.48 14.29
N ILE A 471 0.05 7.43 13.42
CA ILE A 471 0.78 7.69 12.17
C ILE A 471 1.23 9.16 12.16
N GLN A 472 2.51 9.39 11.94
CA GLN A 472 3.11 10.72 11.85
C GLN A 472 3.72 10.94 10.47
N ILE A 473 3.32 12.00 9.79
CA ILE A 473 3.86 12.44 8.51
C ILE A 473 4.39 13.86 8.73
N ILE A 474 5.70 14.03 8.56
CA ILE A 474 6.40 15.31 8.69
C ILE A 474 7.12 15.56 7.37
N LEU A 475 6.78 16.63 6.65
CA LEU A 475 7.41 16.95 5.38
C LEU A 475 8.01 18.37 5.47
N GLN A 476 9.33 18.44 5.58
CA GLN A 476 10.14 19.66 5.61
C GLN A 476 10.77 19.84 4.23
N GLY A 477 9.94 20.19 3.24
CA GLY A 477 10.45 20.62 1.95
C GLY A 477 11.11 22.00 2.07
N ALA A 478 12.16 22.27 1.29
CA ALA A 478 12.40 23.65 0.90
C ALA A 478 11.12 24.16 0.23
N SER A 479 10.64 25.35 0.59
CA SER A 479 9.31 25.89 0.25
C SER A 479 8.99 26.07 -1.25
N ALA A 480 9.77 25.45 -2.14
CA ALA A 480 9.62 25.47 -3.60
C ALA A 480 9.62 24.08 -4.23
N GLU A 481 9.83 23.00 -3.47
CA GLU A 481 9.82 21.64 -4.04
C GLU A 481 8.41 21.05 -4.02
N ARG A 482 7.96 20.63 -5.20
CA ARG A 482 6.74 19.87 -5.41
C ARG A 482 6.95 18.45 -4.87
N LEU A 483 6.20 18.05 -3.85
CA LEU A 483 6.44 16.78 -3.15
C LEU A 483 5.72 15.60 -3.80
N ASP A 484 4.51 15.78 -4.32
CA ASP A 484 3.76 14.74 -5.06
C ASP A 484 3.63 13.40 -4.32
N ASN A 485 3.49 13.42 -2.99
CA ASN A 485 3.26 12.17 -2.27
C ASN A 485 1.78 11.79 -2.31
N ILE A 486 1.54 10.48 -2.37
CA ILE A 486 0.22 9.87 -2.25
C ILE A 486 0.16 9.09 -0.94
N PHE A 487 -0.73 9.49 -0.04
CA PHE A 487 -0.99 8.80 1.23
C PHE A 487 -2.43 8.30 1.26
N GLN A 488 -2.62 6.99 1.03
CA GLN A 488 -3.95 6.41 0.88
C GLN A 488 -4.23 5.29 1.90
N ARG A 489 -5.45 5.19 2.41
CA ARG A 489 -5.88 4.09 3.30
C ARG A 489 -5.01 4.00 4.56
N LEU A 490 -4.99 5.09 5.33
CA LEU A 490 -4.31 5.17 6.61
C LEU A 490 -5.33 5.00 7.74
N THR A 491 -5.09 4.06 8.65
CA THR A 491 -5.98 3.74 9.77
C THR A 491 -5.23 3.86 11.09
N ALA A 492 -5.76 4.67 12.02
CA ALA A 492 -5.19 4.86 13.36
C ALA A 492 -6.25 4.62 14.44
N VAL A 493 -6.03 3.61 15.28
CA VAL A 493 -7.00 3.12 16.27
C VAL A 493 -6.38 3.05 17.66
N ASP A 494 -7.09 3.46 18.70
CA ASP A 494 -6.71 3.23 20.10
C ASP A 494 -5.32 3.78 20.51
N ASN A 495 -4.80 4.80 19.82
CA ASN A 495 -3.50 5.38 20.17
C ASN A 495 -3.63 6.35 21.37
N GLY A 496 -2.61 6.41 22.23
CA GLY A 496 -2.65 7.23 23.45
C GLY A 496 -2.69 8.75 23.23
N GLY A 497 -2.24 9.19 22.06
CA GLY A 497 -2.19 10.57 21.59
C GLY A 497 -3.06 10.79 20.35
N SER A 498 -2.53 11.47 19.34
CA SER A 498 -3.26 11.71 18.08
C SER A 498 -3.22 10.47 17.17
N GLY A 499 -4.29 10.25 16.40
CA GLY A 499 -4.37 9.14 15.44
C GLY A 499 -3.41 9.34 14.28
N ILE A 500 -3.70 10.31 13.41
CA ILE A 500 -2.88 10.65 12.24
C ILE A 500 -2.47 12.12 12.33
N THR A 501 -1.18 12.40 12.23
CA THR A 501 -0.66 13.78 12.16
C THR A 501 0.07 13.98 10.85
N PHE A 502 -0.25 15.07 10.15
CA PHE A 502 0.40 15.51 8.93
C PHE A 502 0.85 16.96 9.12
N ALA A 503 2.15 17.20 9.06
CA ALA A 503 2.74 18.49 9.34
C ALA A 503 3.90 18.80 8.39
N GLY A 504 4.18 20.08 8.19
CA GLY A 504 5.31 20.51 7.38
C GLY A 504 5.43 22.02 7.22
N ASP A 505 6.35 22.46 6.37
CA ASP A 505 6.54 23.87 6.03
C ASP A 505 5.96 24.15 4.62
N PHE A 506 4.63 24.28 4.53
CA PHE A 506 3.88 24.46 3.26
C PHE A 506 4.14 23.34 2.25
N VAL A 507 3.64 22.16 2.59
CA VAL A 507 3.87 20.95 1.81
C VAL A 507 2.89 20.89 0.65
N THR A 508 3.43 20.94 -0.55
CA THR A 508 2.64 21.17 -1.77
C THR A 508 2.31 19.87 -2.50
N HIS A 509 1.14 19.82 -3.16
CA HIS A 509 0.78 18.78 -4.13
C HIS A 509 0.71 17.35 -3.56
N ASN A 510 0.29 17.20 -2.31
CA ASN A 510 0.07 15.87 -1.73
C ASN A 510 -1.38 15.43 -1.93
N ILE A 511 -1.60 14.14 -2.16
CA ILE A 511 -2.91 13.52 -2.27
C ILE A 511 -3.12 12.59 -1.07
N LEU A 512 -4.11 12.90 -0.23
CA LEU A 512 -4.41 12.21 1.03
C LEU A 512 -5.80 11.55 0.92
N LEU A 513 -5.89 10.23 0.85
CA LEU A 513 -7.14 9.51 0.53
C LEU A 513 -7.51 8.47 1.58
N ASP A 514 -8.79 8.37 1.92
CA ASP A 514 -9.38 7.29 2.72
C ASP A 514 -8.70 7.11 4.10
N TRP A 515 -8.70 8.15 4.92
CA TRP A 515 -8.10 8.13 6.25
C TRP A 515 -9.13 7.85 7.34
N VAL A 516 -8.82 6.95 8.25
CA VAL A 516 -9.69 6.58 9.38
C VAL A 516 -8.93 6.77 10.69
N ALA A 517 -9.45 7.62 11.58
CA ALA A 517 -8.89 7.79 12.92
C ALA A 517 -9.98 7.65 13.97
N THR A 518 -9.93 6.57 14.76
CA THR A 518 -10.96 6.25 15.73
C THR A 518 -10.42 5.91 17.12
N ASN A 519 -11.14 6.36 18.15
CA ASN A 519 -10.84 6.11 19.56
C ASN A 519 -9.41 6.49 20.01
N ASN A 520 -8.85 7.59 19.49
CA ASN A 520 -7.53 8.06 19.89
C ASN A 520 -7.62 9.00 21.12
N GLY A 521 -6.55 9.01 21.91
CA GLY A 521 -6.46 9.71 23.18
C GLY A 521 -6.41 11.23 23.09
N ARG A 522 -6.21 11.79 21.89
CA ARG A 522 -6.30 13.22 21.56
C ARG A 522 -7.12 13.42 20.29
N ARG A 523 -6.52 13.96 19.22
CA ARG A 523 -7.16 14.24 17.94
C ARG A 523 -7.28 12.98 17.10
N GLY A 524 -8.31 12.91 16.26
CA GLY A 524 -8.37 11.90 15.21
C GLY A 524 -7.29 12.17 14.17
N VAL A 525 -7.47 13.26 13.43
CA VAL A 525 -6.53 13.72 12.40
C VAL A 525 -6.12 15.16 12.62
N GLU A 526 -4.83 15.44 12.53
CA GLU A 526 -4.24 16.78 12.59
C GLU A 526 -3.46 17.05 11.31
N ILE A 527 -3.86 18.08 10.56
CA ILE A 527 -3.21 18.52 9.33
C ILE A 527 -2.77 19.97 9.54
N THR A 528 -1.49 20.26 9.32
CA THR A 528 -0.92 21.60 9.51
C THR A 528 -0.08 22.01 8.30
N ASN A 529 -0.20 23.28 7.89
CA ASN A 529 0.57 23.92 6.82
C ASN A 529 0.52 23.16 5.48
N LEU A 530 -0.70 22.82 5.05
CA LEU A 530 -0.94 22.12 3.80
C LEU A 530 -1.14 23.12 2.65
N ASP A 531 -0.51 22.91 1.50
CA ASP A 531 -0.66 23.79 0.34
C ASP A 531 -0.96 22.97 -0.92
N HIS A 532 -1.82 23.47 -1.81
CA HIS A 532 -2.13 22.82 -3.10
C HIS A 532 -2.41 21.30 -3.03
N ALA A 533 -3.11 20.85 -1.99
CA ALA A 533 -3.27 19.42 -1.71
C ALA A 533 -4.73 18.99 -1.78
N VAL A 534 -4.92 17.70 -2.03
CA VAL A 534 -6.23 17.06 -2.09
C VAL A 534 -6.35 16.12 -0.89
N VAL A 535 -7.41 16.29 -0.10
CA VAL A 535 -7.72 15.43 1.04
C VAL A 535 -9.13 14.91 0.87
N MET A 536 -9.30 13.59 0.72
CA MET A 536 -10.60 12.99 0.49
C MET A 536 -10.85 11.75 1.34
N GLY A 537 -12.10 11.52 1.74
CA GLY A 537 -12.51 10.29 2.43
C GLY A 537 -12.00 10.22 3.87
N LEU A 538 -12.09 11.32 4.63
CA LEU A 538 -11.67 11.35 6.02
C LEU A 538 -12.79 10.90 6.96
N ILE A 539 -12.53 9.91 7.80
CA ILE A 539 -13.44 9.45 8.86
C ILE A 539 -12.75 9.61 10.21
N THR A 540 -13.34 10.43 11.08
CA THR A 540 -12.85 10.65 12.45
C THR A 540 -13.97 10.35 13.44
N ASN A 541 -13.72 9.43 14.35
CA ASN A 541 -14.76 8.95 15.24
C ASN A 541 -14.26 8.76 16.67
N ASN A 542 -15.05 9.14 17.66
CA ASN A 542 -14.79 8.75 19.05
C ASN A 542 -13.42 9.23 19.60
N ASN A 543 -12.87 10.34 19.11
CA ASN A 543 -11.60 10.90 19.58
C ASN A 543 -11.82 11.89 20.73
N ARG A 544 -10.84 12.01 21.64
CA ARG A 544 -11.00 12.79 22.89
C ARG A 544 -10.95 14.30 22.72
N ASP A 545 -10.30 14.78 21.67
CA ASP A 545 -10.21 16.20 21.32
C ASP A 545 -11.00 16.46 20.01
N GLU A 546 -10.42 17.17 19.04
CA GLU A 546 -11.00 17.37 17.71
C GLU A 546 -10.99 16.08 16.89
N GLY A 547 -12.07 15.81 16.14
CA GLY A 547 -12.09 14.74 15.14
C GLY A 547 -11.06 15.04 14.06
N ALA A 548 -11.19 16.19 13.40
CA ALA A 548 -10.21 16.72 12.45
C ALA A 548 -9.81 18.15 12.82
N PHE A 549 -8.50 18.40 12.91
CA PHE A 549 -7.92 19.73 13.09
C PHE A 549 -7.07 20.07 11.87
N ILE A 550 -7.47 21.06 11.08
CA ILE A 550 -6.81 21.46 9.84
C ILE A 550 -6.41 22.92 9.99
N SER A 551 -5.12 23.22 9.90
CA SER A 551 -4.63 24.59 10.12
C SER A 551 -3.55 25.04 9.15
N GLY A 552 -3.49 26.35 8.90
CA GLY A 552 -2.46 26.98 8.07
C GLY A 552 -2.51 26.53 6.61
N CYS A 553 -3.70 26.20 6.10
CA CYS A 553 -3.83 25.59 4.79
C CYS A 553 -4.03 26.61 3.65
N ARG A 554 -3.54 26.33 2.45
CA ARG A 554 -3.71 27.17 1.27
C ARG A 554 -4.10 26.35 0.05
N ASN A 555 -5.06 26.84 -0.72
CA ASN A 555 -5.43 26.24 -2.00
C ASN A 555 -5.69 24.73 -1.94
N VAL A 556 -6.30 24.26 -0.85
CA VAL A 556 -6.59 22.84 -0.61
C VAL A 556 -7.99 22.46 -1.07
N THR A 557 -8.16 21.22 -1.51
CA THR A 557 -9.47 20.60 -1.74
C THR A 557 -9.72 19.57 -0.64
N LEU A 558 -10.79 19.72 0.14
CA LEU A 558 -11.21 18.77 1.17
C LEU A 558 -12.56 18.17 0.77
N ALA A 559 -12.71 16.84 0.68
CA ALA A 559 -13.97 16.22 0.26
C ALA A 559 -14.34 14.95 1.04
N ASN A 560 -15.64 14.73 1.27
CA ASN A 560 -16.19 13.49 1.82
C ASN A 560 -15.72 13.21 3.27
N PHE A 561 -15.92 14.18 4.17
CA PHE A 561 -15.44 14.09 5.55
C PHE A 561 -16.56 13.73 6.52
N THR A 562 -16.36 12.71 7.35
CA THR A 562 -17.27 12.34 8.43
C THR A 562 -16.56 12.49 9.78
N SER A 563 -17.06 13.36 10.64
CA SER A 563 -16.55 13.56 12.01
C SER A 563 -17.65 13.37 13.04
N THR A 564 -17.59 12.28 13.81
CA THR A 564 -18.66 11.91 14.74
C THR A 564 -18.19 11.50 16.13
N HIS A 565 -19.00 11.82 17.15
CA HIS A 565 -18.71 11.41 18.53
C HIS A 565 -17.33 11.86 19.06
N ASN A 566 -16.80 12.99 18.60
CA ASN A 566 -15.55 13.57 19.11
C ASN A 566 -15.86 14.63 20.19
N ALA A 567 -14.85 15.19 20.86
CA ALA A 567 -15.10 16.36 21.70
C ALA A 567 -15.44 17.59 20.86
N GLU A 568 -14.75 17.79 19.75
CA GLU A 568 -15.06 18.78 18.71
C GLU A 568 -15.07 18.07 17.35
N GLY A 569 -15.97 18.46 16.44
CA GLY A 569 -16.09 17.78 15.15
C GLY A 569 -14.90 18.07 14.21
N MET A 570 -15.02 19.12 13.42
CA MET A 570 -13.99 19.57 12.49
C MET A 570 -13.63 21.03 12.78
N GLU A 571 -12.35 21.31 13.00
CA GLU A 571 -11.83 22.67 13.11
C GLU A 571 -10.91 22.96 11.92
N ILE A 572 -11.22 24.04 11.20
CA ILE A 572 -10.47 24.54 10.05
C ILE A 572 -10.00 25.95 10.38
N ARG A 573 -8.69 26.16 10.44
CA ARG A 573 -8.07 27.39 10.96
C ARG A 573 -7.05 27.97 9.98
N ASP A 574 -7.06 29.29 9.83
CA ASP A 574 -6.07 30.03 9.03
C ASP A 574 -5.93 29.45 7.61
N CYS A 575 -7.07 29.16 6.97
CA CYS A 575 -7.12 28.53 5.66
C CYS A 575 -7.54 29.52 4.56
N GLU A 576 -6.76 29.61 3.48
CA GLU A 576 -6.95 30.59 2.40
C GLU A 576 -7.16 29.87 1.06
N GLY A 577 -8.21 30.23 0.32
CA GLY A 577 -8.44 29.70 -1.03
C GLY A 577 -8.85 28.23 -1.10
N GLY A 578 -9.29 27.62 0.01
CA GLY A 578 -9.70 26.21 0.06
C GLY A 578 -11.10 25.94 -0.49
N THR A 579 -11.34 24.70 -0.96
CA THR A 579 -12.65 24.22 -1.40
C THR A 579 -13.06 22.99 -0.59
N PHE A 580 -14.24 23.01 0.03
CA PHE A 580 -14.70 21.97 0.95
C PHE A 580 -16.01 21.34 0.44
N PHE A 581 -16.02 20.03 0.24
CA PHE A 581 -17.17 19.28 -0.27
C PHE A 581 -17.64 18.23 0.72
N ASN A 582 -18.95 18.01 0.77
CA ASN A 582 -19.54 16.79 1.33
C ASN A 582 -19.04 16.52 2.76
N MET A 583 -19.27 17.45 3.68
CA MET A 583 -18.79 17.34 5.06
C MET A 583 -19.94 17.04 6.01
N THR A 584 -19.78 16.02 6.85
CA THR A 584 -20.71 15.65 7.93
C THR A 584 -20.03 15.77 9.28
N ALA A 585 -20.62 16.55 10.21
CA ALA A 585 -20.22 16.54 11.63
C ALA A 585 -21.41 16.28 12.54
N ALA A 586 -21.37 15.21 13.33
CA ALA A 586 -22.50 14.81 14.17
C ALA A 586 -22.13 14.32 15.56
N GLN A 587 -23.03 14.51 16.52
CA GLN A 587 -22.88 13.98 17.89
C GLN A 587 -21.56 14.37 18.58
N ASN A 588 -20.97 15.52 18.27
CA ASN A 588 -19.77 15.99 18.97
C ASN A 588 -20.15 16.70 20.29
N VAL A 589 -19.26 16.70 21.30
CA VAL A 589 -19.55 17.35 22.60
C VAL A 589 -19.76 18.86 22.44
N GLN A 590 -18.94 19.49 21.62
CA GLN A 590 -18.97 20.92 21.34
C GLN A 590 -19.45 21.15 19.91
N ASN A 591 -18.67 21.85 19.07
CA ASN A 591 -19.12 22.31 17.76
C ASN A 591 -19.02 21.21 16.71
N GLY A 592 -19.84 21.32 15.65
CA GLY A 592 -19.79 20.48 14.47
C GLY A 592 -18.62 20.85 13.56
N ILE A 593 -18.76 21.91 12.77
CA ILE A 593 -17.73 22.43 11.86
C ILE A 593 -17.39 23.86 12.24
N THR A 594 -16.14 24.15 12.54
CA THR A 594 -15.69 25.49 12.92
C THR A 594 -14.63 25.98 11.95
N MET A 595 -14.86 27.15 11.35
CA MET A 595 -13.93 27.86 10.48
C MET A 595 -13.43 29.13 11.19
N ILE A 596 -12.10 29.27 11.34
CA ILE A 596 -11.46 30.36 12.09
C ILE A 596 -10.40 31.01 11.19
N ASN A 597 -10.46 32.34 11.01
CA ASN A 597 -9.54 33.11 10.16
C ASN A 597 -9.43 32.59 8.71
N SER A 598 -10.44 31.89 8.22
CA SER A 598 -10.42 31.32 6.86
C SER A 598 -11.08 32.28 5.86
N SER A 599 -10.46 32.44 4.68
CA SER A 599 -10.92 33.34 3.63
C SER A 599 -10.89 32.69 2.25
N PHE A 600 -11.67 33.24 1.31
CA PHE A 600 -11.80 32.70 -0.05
C PHE A 600 -12.14 31.21 -0.09
N THR A 601 -12.92 30.75 0.89
CA THR A 601 -13.33 29.36 1.00
C THR A 601 -14.66 29.14 0.31
N ALA A 602 -14.74 28.15 -0.58
CA ALA A 602 -15.99 27.66 -1.13
C ALA A 602 -16.37 26.35 -0.44
N ALA A 603 -17.58 26.27 0.12
CA ALA A 603 -18.05 25.07 0.80
C ALA A 603 -19.38 24.56 0.21
N GLU A 604 -19.45 23.27 -0.11
CA GLU A 604 -20.62 22.65 -0.73
C GLU A 604 -21.06 21.40 0.05
N ASN A 605 -22.38 21.21 0.17
CA ASN A 605 -23.01 20.02 0.77
C ASN A 605 -22.54 19.76 2.22
N LEU A 606 -22.78 20.72 3.11
CA LEU A 606 -22.40 20.61 4.52
C LEU A 606 -23.57 20.12 5.38
N ALA A 607 -23.37 19.08 6.18
CA ALA A 607 -24.33 18.57 7.14
C ALA A 607 -23.75 18.62 8.56
N THR A 608 -24.46 19.29 9.48
CA THR A 608 -24.12 19.27 10.90
C THR A 608 -25.35 18.97 11.72
N TYR A 609 -25.29 17.99 12.61
CA TYR A 609 -26.45 17.74 13.46
C TYR A 609 -26.12 17.11 14.80
N ALA A 610 -26.94 17.42 15.79
CA ALA A 610 -26.83 16.88 17.14
C ALA A 610 -25.50 17.15 17.85
N ASN A 611 -24.78 18.21 17.53
CA ASN A 611 -23.57 18.62 18.26
C ASN A 611 -23.96 19.38 19.54
N GLY A 612 -23.16 19.34 20.60
CA GLY A 612 -23.53 20.00 21.87
C GLY A 612 -23.36 21.52 21.87
N GLY A 613 -22.51 22.03 20.98
CA GLY A 613 -22.28 23.45 20.73
C GLY A 613 -22.96 23.92 19.44
N ASP A 614 -22.29 24.78 18.68
CA ASP A 614 -22.80 25.30 17.42
C ASP A 614 -22.64 24.25 16.29
N GLY A 615 -23.59 24.19 15.35
CA GLY A 615 -23.49 23.31 14.19
C GLY A 615 -22.34 23.74 13.30
N ILE A 616 -22.44 24.94 12.72
CA ILE A 616 -21.40 25.57 11.90
C ILE A 616 -21.00 26.92 12.51
N GLY A 617 -19.74 27.06 12.89
CA GLY A 617 -19.15 28.31 13.36
C GLY A 617 -18.24 28.92 12.32
N VAL A 618 -18.40 30.21 12.01
CA VAL A 618 -17.44 31.00 11.24
C VAL A 618 -17.02 32.18 12.10
N SER A 619 -15.75 32.28 12.44
CA SER A 619 -15.25 33.33 13.33
C SER A 619 -14.01 34.01 12.78
N SER A 620 -13.77 35.25 13.21
CA SER A 620 -12.62 36.11 12.85
C SER A 620 -12.55 36.51 11.36
N GLN A 621 -11.54 37.28 10.92
CA GLN A 621 -11.55 38.20 9.76
C GLN A 621 -11.68 37.57 8.34
N GLY A 622 -12.29 36.39 8.22
CA GLY A 622 -12.58 35.77 6.93
C GLY A 622 -13.46 36.65 6.05
N SER A 623 -13.07 36.83 4.79
CA SER A 623 -13.87 37.53 3.79
C SER A 623 -14.04 36.65 2.55
N SER A 624 -15.14 36.88 1.84
CA SER A 624 -15.42 36.24 0.54
C SER A 624 -15.58 34.71 0.61
N ASN A 625 -16.22 34.20 1.67
CA ASN A 625 -16.57 32.78 1.74
C ASN A 625 -17.93 32.52 1.06
N THR A 626 -18.11 31.34 0.49
CA THR A 626 -19.38 30.90 -0.10
C THR A 626 -19.80 29.56 0.48
N ALA A 627 -21.11 29.35 0.62
CA ALA A 627 -21.69 28.10 1.06
C ALA A 627 -22.87 27.72 0.16
N HIS A 628 -22.86 26.50 -0.37
CA HIS A 628 -23.91 25.95 -1.21
C HIS A 628 -24.45 24.65 -0.60
N ASN A 629 -25.76 24.56 -0.39
CA ASN A 629 -26.41 23.40 0.26
C ASN A 629 -25.86 23.10 1.66
N LEU A 630 -26.63 23.51 2.67
CA LEU A 630 -26.22 23.37 4.06
C LEU A 630 -27.41 22.88 4.89
N LEU A 631 -27.18 21.85 5.71
CA LEU A 631 -28.07 21.41 6.76
C LEU A 631 -27.41 21.59 8.13
N SER A 632 -28.11 22.25 9.05
CA SER A 632 -27.67 22.37 10.44
C SER A 632 -28.83 22.27 11.43
N THR A 633 -28.95 21.13 12.11
CA THR A 633 -30.11 20.83 12.98
C THR A 633 -29.74 20.21 14.32
N GLU A 634 -30.61 20.35 15.32
CA GLU A 634 -30.50 19.64 16.61
C GLU A 634 -29.21 19.93 17.41
N ASN A 635 -28.49 21.00 17.08
CA ASN A 635 -27.31 21.40 17.81
C ASN A 635 -27.69 22.09 19.13
N GLY A 636 -26.92 21.88 20.20
CA GLY A 636 -27.17 22.45 21.52
C GLY A 636 -27.02 23.98 21.55
N GLY A 637 -26.24 24.55 20.63
CA GLY A 637 -26.09 25.98 20.38
C GLY A 637 -26.91 26.47 19.19
N PHE A 638 -26.28 27.31 18.36
CA PHE A 638 -26.87 27.78 17.10
C PHE A 638 -26.63 26.77 15.98
N GLY A 639 -27.50 26.71 14.98
CA GLY A 639 -27.19 25.99 13.75
C GLY A 639 -26.03 26.65 13.02
N ILE A 640 -26.09 27.98 12.86
CA ILE A 640 -25.00 28.77 12.27
C ILE A 640 -24.60 29.92 13.18
N ARG A 641 -23.31 30.06 13.46
CA ARG A 641 -22.76 31.22 14.17
C ARG A 641 -21.76 31.97 13.30
N LEU A 642 -22.05 33.24 13.00
CA LEU A 642 -21.18 34.15 12.28
C LEU A 642 -20.59 35.19 13.24
N GLY A 643 -19.37 34.97 13.71
CA GLY A 643 -18.65 35.87 14.61
C GLY A 643 -18.07 37.12 13.93
N SER A 644 -17.80 37.05 12.63
CA SER A 644 -17.40 38.15 11.74
C SER A 644 -17.31 37.64 10.30
N GLY A 645 -17.13 38.53 9.33
CA GLY A 645 -16.87 38.16 7.94
C GLY A 645 -18.09 38.10 7.04
N THR A 646 -17.88 37.78 5.77
CA THR A 646 -18.94 37.68 4.77
C THR A 646 -19.02 36.26 4.23
N VAL A 647 -20.20 35.63 4.38
CA VAL A 647 -20.52 34.34 3.77
C VAL A 647 -21.69 34.52 2.82
N VAL A 648 -21.57 34.07 1.58
CA VAL A 648 -22.68 34.06 0.61
C VAL A 648 -23.30 32.68 0.57
N TYR A 649 -24.56 32.57 0.97
CA TYR A 649 -25.31 31.32 0.98
C TYR A 649 -26.13 31.16 -0.30
N SER A 650 -26.09 29.97 -0.92
CA SER A 650 -26.91 29.59 -2.08
C SER A 650 -27.41 28.15 -1.95
N GLY A 651 -28.28 27.71 -2.87
CA GLY A 651 -28.87 26.37 -2.80
C GLY A 651 -29.85 26.20 -1.64
N ALA A 652 -29.91 25.01 -1.05
CA ALA A 652 -30.71 24.74 0.14
C ALA A 652 -30.02 25.24 1.42
N LEU A 653 -30.76 25.89 2.31
CA LEU A 653 -30.31 26.23 3.66
C LEU A 653 -31.32 25.71 4.68
N GLU A 654 -31.05 24.53 5.21
CA GLU A 654 -31.93 23.75 6.07
C GLU A 654 -31.50 23.90 7.54
N LEU A 655 -32.22 24.72 8.31
CA LEU A 655 -31.97 24.92 9.74
C LEU A 655 -33.18 24.40 10.53
N GLY A 656 -32.96 23.90 11.73
CA GLY A 656 -34.07 23.59 12.62
C GLY A 656 -33.69 22.88 13.91
N SER A 657 -34.55 23.00 14.91
CA SER A 657 -34.40 22.32 16.21
C SER A 657 -33.08 22.60 16.95
N ASN A 658 -32.36 23.68 16.63
CA ASN A 658 -31.16 24.10 17.37
C ASN A 658 -31.54 24.82 18.68
N ASN A 659 -30.80 24.57 19.77
CA ASN A 659 -31.17 24.92 21.15
C ASN A 659 -30.41 26.11 21.77
N ALA A 660 -30.17 27.17 21.01
CA ALA A 660 -29.85 28.48 21.58
C ALA A 660 -31.13 29.27 21.94
N ASN A 661 -31.96 28.73 22.83
CA ASN A 661 -33.30 29.29 23.16
C ASN A 661 -34.23 29.42 21.93
N GLY A 662 -34.16 28.47 21.00
CA GLY A 662 -34.96 28.45 19.76
C GLY A 662 -34.42 29.33 18.63
N ILE A 663 -33.27 29.99 18.82
CA ILE A 663 -32.61 30.81 17.80
C ILE A 663 -31.75 29.91 16.90
N GLN A 664 -31.98 29.97 15.59
CA GLN A 664 -31.29 29.10 14.62
C GLN A 664 -29.89 29.58 14.23
N CYS A 665 -29.60 30.87 14.37
CA CYS A 665 -28.31 31.45 14.02
C CYS A 665 -28.00 32.70 14.85
N SER A 666 -26.72 33.00 15.00
CA SER A 666 -26.23 34.23 15.62
C SER A 666 -25.28 34.95 14.67
N VAL A 667 -25.48 36.26 14.48
CA VAL A 667 -24.71 37.07 13.54
C VAL A 667 -24.13 38.28 14.27
N ALA A 668 -22.81 38.35 14.37
CA ALA A 668 -22.13 39.48 14.98
C ALA A 668 -22.26 40.76 14.15
N ILE A 669 -22.05 41.89 14.81
CA ILE A 669 -22.04 43.20 14.15
C ILE A 669 -20.93 43.22 13.08
N ASN A 670 -21.31 43.53 11.83
CA ASN A 670 -20.46 43.51 10.63
C ASN A 670 -20.17 42.12 10.02
N ALA A 671 -20.90 41.08 10.42
CA ALA A 671 -21.01 39.89 9.59
C ALA A 671 -22.12 40.06 8.55
N PHE A 672 -21.94 39.50 7.36
CA PHE A 672 -22.90 39.58 6.25
C PHE A 672 -23.21 38.20 5.70
N GLY A 673 -24.45 38.02 5.22
CA GLY A 673 -24.94 36.79 4.59
C GLY A 673 -26.23 36.28 5.21
N LEU A 674 -26.34 36.43 6.53
CA LEU A 674 -27.53 36.17 7.34
C LEU A 674 -27.80 37.38 8.25
N ASP A 675 -29.04 37.54 8.68
CA ASP A 675 -29.47 38.49 9.72
C ASP A 675 -30.11 37.68 10.85
N ASP A 676 -29.69 37.92 12.10
CA ASP A 676 -30.21 37.20 13.27
C ASP A 676 -31.48 37.84 13.88
N GLY A 677 -31.85 39.05 13.44
CA GLY A 677 -33.22 39.63 13.42
C GLY A 677 -34.09 39.57 14.68
N GLY A 678 -33.57 39.09 15.81
CA GLY A 678 -34.32 38.82 17.04
C GLY A 678 -35.06 37.46 17.10
N SER A 679 -34.71 36.45 16.29
CA SER A 679 -35.01 34.98 16.44
C SER A 679 -35.16 34.23 15.11
N VAL A 680 -35.33 34.95 14.00
CA VAL A 680 -35.60 34.38 12.68
C VAL A 680 -34.38 34.68 11.81
N CYS A 681 -33.52 33.69 11.62
CA CYS A 681 -32.46 33.79 10.62
C CYS A 681 -33.07 34.21 9.30
N ALA A 682 -32.55 35.26 8.70
CA ALA A 682 -33.01 35.74 7.41
C ALA A 682 -31.83 35.85 6.45
N ILE A 683 -32.07 35.52 5.18
CA ILE A 683 -31.10 35.72 4.11
C ILE A 683 -30.84 37.22 3.95
N GLN A 684 -29.56 37.61 3.88
CA GLN A 684 -29.15 39.01 3.75
C GLN A 684 -28.07 39.18 2.68
N GLY A 685 -27.98 40.38 2.09
CA GLY A 685 -26.90 40.74 1.18
C GLY A 685 -26.99 40.03 -0.17
N ALA A 686 -25.89 39.39 -0.59
CA ALA A 686 -25.79 38.68 -1.86
C ALA A 686 -26.26 37.21 -1.80
N SER A 687 -26.63 36.71 -0.62
CA SER A 687 -27.11 35.34 -0.44
C SER A 687 -28.46 35.12 -1.15
N THR A 688 -28.62 33.95 -1.76
CA THR A 688 -29.79 33.54 -2.55
C THR A 688 -30.39 32.20 -2.09
N ALA A 689 -29.89 31.63 -1.00
CA ALA A 689 -30.33 30.32 -0.53
C ALA A 689 -31.84 30.24 -0.23
N ALA A 690 -32.42 29.08 -0.52
CA ALA A 690 -33.76 28.71 -0.11
C ALA A 690 -33.72 28.28 1.37
N LEU A 691 -34.16 29.19 2.26
CA LEU A 691 -34.12 28.97 3.71
C LEU A 691 -35.34 28.22 4.23
N SER A 692 -35.08 27.16 5.01
CA SER A 692 -36.05 26.40 5.82
C SER A 692 -35.61 26.43 7.28
N LEU A 693 -36.57 26.58 8.22
CA LEU A 693 -36.30 26.75 9.66
C LEU A 693 -36.89 25.62 10.54
N ASN A 694 -37.48 24.60 9.92
CA ASN A 694 -38.16 23.50 10.63
C ASN A 694 -37.57 22.12 10.28
N SER A 695 -36.31 22.09 9.88
CA SER A 695 -35.62 20.86 9.50
C SER A 695 -35.23 20.06 10.76
N SER A 696 -35.13 18.73 10.63
CA SER A 696 -34.74 17.81 11.71
C SER A 696 -33.89 16.70 11.12
N ALA A 697 -32.94 16.17 11.89
CA ALA A 697 -32.16 15.01 11.51
C ALA A 697 -32.92 13.69 11.75
N VAL A 698 -34.03 13.72 12.51
CA VAL A 698 -34.88 12.54 12.75
C VAL A 698 -35.44 12.01 11.44
N GLY A 699 -35.01 10.80 11.06
CA GLY A 699 -35.42 10.13 9.82
C GLY A 699 -34.62 10.55 8.58
N GLU A 700 -33.69 11.49 8.72
CA GLU A 700 -32.75 11.86 7.65
C GLU A 700 -31.48 10.99 7.67
N VAL A 701 -31.15 10.40 8.82
CA VAL A 701 -30.15 9.33 9.00
C VAL A 701 -30.75 8.18 9.81
N PHE A 702 -30.15 6.99 9.75
CA PHE A 702 -30.62 5.84 10.55
C PHE A 702 -30.37 6.02 12.05
N GLY A 703 -29.16 6.44 12.42
CA GLY A 703 -28.77 6.67 13.80
C GLY A 703 -28.41 5.38 14.54
N PRO A 704 -28.79 5.23 15.83
CA PRO A 704 -28.31 4.14 16.68
C PRO A 704 -28.87 2.78 16.23
N LEU A 705 -27.99 1.81 16.01
CA LEU A 705 -28.36 0.44 15.63
C LEU A 705 -28.69 -0.41 16.87
N THR A 706 -29.59 -1.38 16.69
CA THR A 706 -30.03 -2.31 17.75
C THR A 706 -29.93 -3.78 17.34
N ILE A 707 -29.28 -4.02 16.21
CA ILE A 707 -29.00 -5.33 15.62
C ILE A 707 -27.49 -5.52 15.58
N ASP A 708 -27.03 -6.76 15.61
CA ASP A 708 -25.62 -7.10 15.37
C ASP A 708 -25.23 -6.69 13.95
N ASP A 709 -24.07 -6.07 13.78
CA ASP A 709 -23.35 -5.99 12.50
C ASP A 709 -22.59 -7.31 12.31
N ALA A 710 -22.82 -8.04 11.20
CA ALA A 710 -22.23 -9.37 11.06
C ALA A 710 -20.71 -9.35 10.87
N GLU A 711 -20.14 -8.21 10.50
CA GLU A 711 -18.71 -8.02 10.25
C GLU A 711 -17.97 -7.49 11.49
N ASN A 712 -18.65 -6.80 12.41
CA ASN A 712 -18.08 -6.35 13.67
C ASN A 712 -18.32 -7.35 14.82
N PRO A 713 -17.35 -8.18 15.21
CA PRO A 713 -17.57 -9.18 16.27
C PRO A 713 -17.77 -8.58 17.67
N SER A 714 -17.57 -7.27 17.85
CA SER A 714 -17.67 -6.63 19.16
C SER A 714 -19.11 -6.21 19.50
N ASP A 715 -20.03 -6.09 18.55
CA ASP A 715 -21.27 -5.32 18.70
C ASP A 715 -22.55 -6.11 19.02
N THR A 716 -22.58 -6.82 20.15
CA THR A 716 -23.78 -7.57 20.56
C THR A 716 -25.05 -6.69 20.76
N ASN A 717 -26.00 -6.83 19.85
CA ASN A 717 -27.20 -6.04 19.58
C ASN A 717 -26.89 -4.57 19.29
N GLY A 718 -25.84 -4.35 18.49
CA GLY A 718 -25.31 -3.04 18.13
C GLY A 718 -24.67 -2.31 19.30
N ALA A 719 -24.30 -3.01 20.39
CA ALA A 719 -23.76 -2.36 21.58
C ALA A 719 -22.69 -3.21 22.28
N ALA A 720 -21.75 -2.54 22.95
CA ALA A 720 -20.68 -3.19 23.68
C ALA A 720 -20.19 -2.31 24.84
N PRO A 721 -19.80 -2.89 26.00
CA PRO A 721 -18.99 -2.16 26.97
C PRO A 721 -17.70 -1.67 26.30
N TYR A 722 -17.28 -0.43 26.57
CA TYR A 722 -16.09 0.17 25.94
C TYR A 722 -14.84 -0.74 25.99
N ALA A 723 -14.60 -1.36 27.16
CA ALA A 723 -13.44 -2.23 27.37
C ALA A 723 -13.48 -3.57 26.60
N ASN A 724 -14.62 -3.89 25.99
CA ASN A 724 -14.81 -5.12 25.22
C ASN A 724 -14.76 -4.88 23.71
N ILE A 725 -14.64 -3.64 23.26
CA ILE A 725 -14.53 -3.33 21.82
C ILE A 725 -13.11 -3.61 21.41
N GLY A 726 -12.92 -4.69 20.65
CA GLY A 726 -11.64 -5.01 20.01
C GLY A 726 -11.57 -4.61 18.54
N ASP A 727 -12.72 -4.26 17.95
CA ASP A 727 -12.85 -3.91 16.53
C ASP A 727 -13.58 -2.58 16.39
N TRP A 728 -12.83 -1.53 16.05
CA TRP A 728 -13.35 -0.17 15.92
C TRP A 728 -13.73 0.23 14.49
N THR A 729 -13.42 -0.59 13.49
CA THR A 729 -13.46 -0.15 12.08
C THR A 729 -14.13 -1.14 11.14
N ASN A 730 -14.15 -2.45 11.41
CA ASN A 730 -14.75 -3.43 10.50
C ASN A 730 -16.27 -3.45 10.68
N PHE A 731 -17.01 -3.02 9.67
CA PHE A 731 -18.48 -2.99 9.64
C PHE A 731 -18.99 -3.43 8.27
N GLU A 732 -20.28 -3.78 8.18
CA GLU A 732 -20.95 -4.10 6.91
C GLU A 732 -21.03 -2.88 5.98
N THR A 733 -21.20 -1.69 6.56
CA THR A 733 -21.30 -0.42 5.82
C THR A 733 -20.18 0.53 6.23
N PRO A 734 -19.59 1.29 5.28
CA PRO A 734 -18.52 2.25 5.58
C PRO A 734 -19.00 3.46 6.39
N THR A 735 -20.32 3.63 6.54
CA THR A 735 -20.96 4.69 7.31
C THR A 735 -21.39 4.27 8.72
N THR A 736 -21.21 2.99 9.08
CA THR A 736 -21.40 2.54 10.46
C THR A 736 -20.16 2.81 11.28
N LEU A 737 -20.34 3.43 12.45
CA LEU A 737 -19.26 3.82 13.37
C LEU A 737 -19.67 3.61 14.82
N TRP A 738 -18.71 3.45 15.72
CA TRP A 738 -18.97 3.43 17.16
C TRP A 738 -19.35 4.82 17.69
N GLY A 739 -20.13 4.85 18.75
CA GLY A 739 -20.50 6.09 19.43
C GLY A 739 -20.97 5.81 20.85
N ARG A 740 -21.15 6.85 21.65
CA ARG A 740 -21.73 6.70 22.97
C ARG A 740 -23.16 6.16 22.84
N ASP A 741 -23.56 5.28 23.76
CA ASP A 741 -24.91 4.70 23.76
C ASP A 741 -25.99 5.79 23.86
N GLY A 742 -27.09 5.59 23.13
CA GLY A 742 -28.17 6.55 22.97
C GLY A 742 -29.35 5.93 22.24
N THR A 743 -30.51 6.58 22.33
CA THR A 743 -31.77 6.05 21.74
C THR A 743 -32.21 6.76 20.46
N SER A 744 -31.61 7.91 20.15
CA SER A 744 -31.94 8.72 18.98
C SER A 744 -30.79 9.64 18.63
N VAL A 745 -30.72 10.11 17.38
CA VAL A 745 -29.83 11.20 16.96
C VAL A 745 -30.10 12.51 17.71
N THR A 746 -31.30 12.68 18.28
CA THR A 746 -31.63 13.86 19.11
C THR A 746 -31.17 13.76 20.57
N ASP A 747 -30.60 12.62 20.98
CA ASP A 747 -30.27 12.36 22.38
C ASP A 747 -29.01 13.12 22.81
N ASP A 748 -29.19 14.17 23.62
CA ASP A 748 -28.05 14.95 24.16
C ASP A 748 -27.05 14.06 24.93
N THR A 749 -27.48 12.91 25.46
CA THR A 749 -26.62 12.03 26.25
C THR A 749 -25.69 11.17 25.40
N SER A 750 -25.97 10.98 24.11
CA SER A 750 -25.10 10.27 23.17
C SER A 750 -23.97 11.11 22.60
N ARG A 751 -23.90 12.41 22.91
CA ARG A 751 -22.86 13.28 22.38
C ARG A 751 -21.47 12.94 22.94
N GLY A 752 -20.50 12.97 22.05
CA GLY A 752 -19.08 12.82 22.34
C GLY A 752 -18.60 11.39 22.38
N PRO A 753 -17.33 11.20 22.76
CA PRO A 753 -16.72 9.89 22.73
C PRO A 753 -17.37 8.96 23.76
N CYS A 754 -17.32 7.68 23.45
CA CYS A 754 -17.45 6.61 24.40
C CYS A 754 -16.59 6.87 25.64
N VAL A 755 -17.16 6.58 26.80
CA VAL A 755 -16.49 6.81 28.08
C VAL A 755 -15.95 5.48 28.59
N ILE A 756 -14.73 5.48 29.12
CA ILE A 756 -14.15 4.30 29.80
C ILE A 756 -15.10 3.80 30.88
N GLY A 757 -15.49 2.53 30.80
CA GLY A 757 -16.46 1.89 31.71
C GLY A 757 -17.93 2.10 31.33
N GLY A 758 -18.22 2.85 30.26
CA GLY A 758 -19.55 3.01 29.68
C GLY A 758 -19.88 1.93 28.64
N THR A 759 -21.08 2.04 28.08
CA THR A 759 -21.52 1.27 26.90
C THR A 759 -21.43 2.16 25.67
N CYS A 760 -20.93 1.59 24.58
CA CYS A 760 -20.97 2.16 23.25
C CYS A 760 -22.05 1.47 22.43
N ARG A 761 -22.49 2.15 21.39
CA ARG A 761 -23.43 1.66 20.39
C ARG A 761 -22.86 1.88 18.99
N THR A 762 -23.20 1.03 18.03
CA THR A 762 -22.95 1.25 16.61
C THR A 762 -24.01 2.21 16.04
N TRP A 763 -23.58 3.16 15.22
CA TRP A 763 -24.40 4.21 14.64
C TRP A 763 -24.24 4.19 13.12
N GLU A 764 -25.37 4.16 12.40
CA GLU A 764 -25.41 4.22 10.94
C GLU A 764 -25.71 5.65 10.47
N TRP A 765 -24.75 6.25 9.77
CA TRP A 765 -24.83 7.62 9.23
C TRP A 765 -25.29 7.68 7.77
N GLY A 766 -25.56 6.53 7.16
CA GLY A 766 -26.18 6.41 5.86
C GLY A 766 -27.56 7.10 5.82
N ILE A 767 -27.95 7.50 4.62
CA ILE A 767 -29.21 8.23 4.39
C ILE A 767 -30.34 7.23 4.08
N PRO A 768 -31.49 7.23 4.77
CA PRO A 768 -32.62 6.37 4.45
C PRO A 768 -33.30 6.76 3.14
N LEU A 769 -33.96 5.80 2.49
CA LEU A 769 -34.81 6.08 1.32
C LEU A 769 -35.99 7.03 1.60
N ALA A 770 -36.29 7.34 2.86
CA ALA A 770 -37.34 8.30 3.24
C ALA A 770 -36.82 9.73 3.45
N SER A 771 -35.50 9.95 3.43
CA SER A 771 -34.90 11.27 3.62
C SER A 771 -35.46 12.28 2.62
N THR A 772 -35.75 13.48 3.16
CA THR A 772 -36.38 14.59 2.44
C THR A 772 -35.46 15.79 2.28
N PHE A 773 -34.42 15.93 3.11
CA PHE A 773 -33.52 17.08 3.10
C PHE A 773 -32.11 16.71 2.66
N LEU A 774 -31.58 15.58 3.14
CA LEU A 774 -30.20 15.18 2.82
C LEU A 774 -30.09 14.54 1.44
N ARG A 775 -31.04 13.67 1.07
CA ARG A 775 -30.96 12.91 -0.17
C ARG A 775 -31.40 13.72 -1.40
N ASN A 776 -30.62 13.67 -2.48
CA ASN A 776 -30.94 14.29 -3.77
C ASN A 776 -31.28 15.78 -3.65
N ALA A 777 -30.60 16.50 -2.76
CA ALA A 777 -30.75 17.94 -2.63
C ALA A 777 -30.35 18.69 -3.92
N THR A 778 -29.46 18.09 -4.70
CA THR A 778 -29.16 18.45 -6.10
C THR A 778 -29.70 17.32 -6.99
N PRO A 779 -30.98 17.32 -7.39
CA PRO A 779 -31.66 16.12 -7.89
C PRO A 779 -31.35 15.71 -9.34
N ALA A 780 -30.68 16.57 -10.11
CA ALA A 780 -30.24 16.25 -11.47
C ALA A 780 -28.72 16.36 -11.55
N PRO A 781 -28.06 15.49 -12.34
CA PRO A 781 -26.68 15.73 -12.73
C PRO A 781 -26.54 17.16 -13.24
N PRO A 782 -25.52 17.90 -12.77
CA PRO A 782 -25.28 19.25 -13.25
C PRO A 782 -24.98 19.21 -14.76
N SER A 783 -25.53 20.17 -15.53
CA SER A 783 -25.01 20.43 -16.88
C SER A 783 -23.69 21.17 -16.76
N GLY A 784 -22.90 21.23 -17.83
CA GLY A 784 -21.64 21.97 -17.85
C GLY A 784 -21.78 23.48 -17.64
N ASP A 785 -22.99 24.01 -17.49
CA ASP A 785 -23.25 25.40 -17.10
C ASP A 785 -23.50 25.56 -15.59
N ASP A 786 -23.75 24.49 -14.82
CA ASP A 786 -23.87 24.55 -13.36
C ASP A 786 -22.48 24.52 -12.71
N THR A 787 -21.81 25.66 -12.81
CA THR A 787 -20.42 25.79 -12.41
C THR A 787 -20.23 26.71 -11.21
N VAL A 788 -19.07 26.58 -10.59
CA VAL A 788 -18.51 27.47 -9.59
C VAL A 788 -17.14 27.91 -10.08
N THR A 789 -16.79 29.17 -9.85
CA THR A 789 -15.42 29.64 -10.09
C THR A 789 -14.72 29.84 -8.76
N GLN A 790 -13.71 29.01 -8.48
CA GLN A 790 -12.78 29.22 -7.37
C GLN A 790 -11.72 30.24 -7.79
N THR A 791 -11.39 31.16 -6.89
CA THR A 791 -10.21 32.03 -7.04
C THR A 791 -9.14 31.57 -6.07
N TRP A 792 -8.00 31.17 -6.59
CA TRP A 792 -6.88 30.69 -5.79
C TRP A 792 -6.17 31.84 -5.10
N TYR A 793 -5.74 31.60 -3.87
CA TYR A 793 -4.99 32.56 -3.10
C TYR A 793 -3.51 32.50 -3.49
N ASP A 794 -2.94 33.65 -3.83
CA ASP A 794 -1.49 33.82 -3.91
C ASP A 794 -1.10 35.09 -3.13
N SER A 795 -0.03 34.99 -2.35
CA SER A 795 0.60 36.11 -1.68
C SER A 795 1.20 37.13 -2.66
N THR A 796 1.55 36.68 -3.87
CA THR A 796 1.97 37.50 -5.00
C THR A 796 0.91 37.45 -6.09
N PRO A 797 0.38 38.58 -6.58
CA PRO A 797 -0.55 38.53 -7.70
C PRO A 797 0.08 37.85 -8.92
N ALA A 798 -0.62 36.89 -9.51
CA ALA A 798 -0.22 36.26 -10.75
C ALA A 798 -0.10 37.35 -11.84
N THR A 799 0.90 37.21 -12.70
CA THR A 799 1.19 38.12 -13.80
C THR A 799 1.06 37.46 -15.17
N SER A 800 0.99 36.13 -15.18
CA SER A 800 0.95 35.32 -16.40
C SER A 800 0.16 34.02 -16.18
N GLN A 801 -0.12 33.31 -17.26
CA GLN A 801 -0.70 31.96 -17.19
C GLN A 801 0.29 30.96 -16.57
N ALA A 802 1.61 31.13 -16.78
CA ALA A 802 2.61 30.24 -16.19
C ALA A 802 2.59 30.33 -14.65
N ASP A 803 2.40 31.53 -14.10
CA ASP A 803 2.25 31.72 -12.65
C ASP A 803 1.03 30.95 -12.13
N CYS A 804 -0.05 30.88 -12.92
CA CYS A 804 -1.24 30.11 -12.58
C CYS A 804 -1.05 28.60 -12.77
N ASP A 805 -0.29 28.16 -13.79
CA ASP A 805 0.03 26.75 -13.97
C ASP A 805 0.93 26.23 -12.84
N ASP A 806 1.85 27.07 -12.34
CA ASP A 806 2.72 26.78 -11.20
C ASP A 806 1.94 26.78 -9.87
N LEU A 807 0.95 27.68 -9.73
CA LEU A 807 0.06 27.72 -8.56
C LEU A 807 -0.91 26.54 -8.57
N LYS A 808 -1.68 26.39 -9.64
CA LYS A 808 -2.71 25.36 -9.78
C LYS A 808 -2.85 24.99 -11.25
N ILE A 809 -2.36 23.80 -11.61
CA ILE A 809 -2.49 23.22 -12.95
C ILE A 809 -3.96 23.28 -13.39
N GLY A 810 -4.21 23.78 -14.60
CA GLY A 810 -5.57 23.92 -15.16
C GLY A 810 -6.29 25.23 -14.80
N SER A 811 -5.78 26.00 -13.83
CA SER A 811 -6.37 27.31 -13.50
C SER A 811 -6.10 28.35 -14.60
N VAL A 812 -7.01 29.32 -14.76
CA VAL A 812 -6.94 30.37 -15.79
C VAL A 812 -6.54 31.71 -15.19
N TYR A 813 -5.59 32.38 -15.83
CA TYR A 813 -5.15 33.73 -15.46
C TYR A 813 -6.19 34.82 -15.80
N ASP A 814 -6.69 35.53 -14.77
CA ASP A 814 -7.54 36.71 -14.94
C ASP A 814 -6.71 38.00 -14.91
N SER A 815 -6.34 38.47 -16.10
CA SER A 815 -5.60 39.73 -16.29
C SER A 815 -6.27 40.99 -15.72
N GLY A 816 -7.59 40.95 -15.44
CA GLY A 816 -8.31 42.08 -14.84
C GLY A 816 -8.10 42.21 -13.33
N GLY A 817 -7.66 41.12 -12.67
CA GLY A 817 -7.47 41.05 -11.23
C GLY A 817 -6.09 40.57 -10.76
N GLY A 818 -5.28 39.98 -11.64
CA GLY A 818 -4.02 39.35 -11.26
C GLY A 818 -4.22 38.06 -10.46
N ASN A 819 -5.32 37.34 -10.71
CA ASN A 819 -5.73 36.16 -9.95
C ASN A 819 -5.76 34.92 -10.84
N CYS A 820 -5.56 33.75 -10.24
CA CYS A 820 -5.75 32.45 -10.88
C CYS A 820 -7.13 31.88 -10.51
N LYS A 821 -7.85 31.34 -11.49
CA LYS A 821 -9.23 30.88 -11.30
C LYS A 821 -9.46 29.51 -11.93
N THR A 822 -10.07 28.60 -11.19
CA THR A 822 -10.57 27.33 -11.76
C THR A 822 -12.09 27.38 -11.80
N THR A 823 -12.68 26.95 -12.92
CA THR A 823 -14.14 26.80 -13.05
C THR A 823 -14.44 25.30 -13.04
N TYR A 824 -15.19 24.86 -12.05
CA TYR A 824 -15.50 23.45 -11.83
C TYR A 824 -17.01 23.24 -11.68
N LEU A 825 -17.43 22.00 -11.83
CA LEU A 825 -18.81 21.57 -11.80
C LEU A 825 -19.33 21.54 -10.35
N ARG A 826 -20.46 22.18 -10.09
CA ARG A 826 -21.10 22.16 -8.78
C ARG A 826 -21.54 20.74 -8.41
N ALA A 827 -21.48 20.39 -7.13
CA ALA A 827 -21.93 19.09 -6.64
C ALA A 827 -21.29 17.89 -7.37
N ALA A 828 -20.04 18.05 -7.80
CA ALA A 828 -19.20 16.99 -8.31
C ALA A 828 -17.76 17.20 -7.83
N VAL A 829 -17.06 16.11 -7.55
CA VAL A 829 -15.64 16.11 -7.18
C VAL A 829 -14.88 15.26 -8.18
N GLU A 830 -13.66 15.63 -8.51
CA GLU A 830 -12.79 14.78 -9.34
C GLU A 830 -12.55 13.43 -8.64
N ILE A 831 -12.38 12.36 -9.40
CA ILE A 831 -11.98 11.04 -8.88
C ILE A 831 -10.45 10.97 -8.92
N PRO A 832 -9.77 11.02 -7.76
CA PRO A 832 -8.32 11.07 -7.76
C PRO A 832 -7.71 9.72 -8.15
N LEU A 833 -6.52 9.79 -8.76
CA LEU A 833 -5.63 8.69 -9.15
C LEU A 833 -6.17 7.76 -10.23
N ASP A 834 -7.15 8.19 -11.02
CA ASP A 834 -7.63 7.42 -12.17
C ASP A 834 -6.87 7.72 -13.47
N GLY A 835 -5.94 8.69 -13.42
CA GLY A 835 -5.04 9.05 -14.51
C GLY A 835 -5.68 9.97 -15.56
N ILE A 836 -6.85 10.54 -15.26
CA ILE A 836 -7.57 11.50 -16.09
C ILE A 836 -7.75 12.81 -15.31
N GLY A 837 -7.37 13.93 -15.92
CA GLY A 837 -7.47 15.24 -15.26
C GLY A 837 -6.15 15.71 -14.65
N ASN A 838 -6.25 16.65 -13.73
CA ASN A 838 -5.10 17.28 -13.05
C ASN A 838 -4.93 16.83 -11.59
N GLU A 839 -5.79 15.94 -11.09
CA GLU A 839 -5.73 15.31 -9.77
C GLU A 839 -5.81 16.34 -8.63
N ASP A 840 -6.61 17.38 -8.85
CA ASP A 840 -6.71 18.59 -8.05
C ASP A 840 -7.95 18.61 -7.13
N GLY A 841 -8.83 17.62 -7.31
CA GLY A 841 -10.04 17.35 -6.56
C GLY A 841 -11.29 18.12 -7.03
N LEU A 842 -11.16 19.02 -8.00
CA LEU A 842 -12.25 19.79 -8.57
C LEU A 842 -12.64 19.24 -9.93
N CYS A 843 -13.92 18.92 -10.12
CA CYS A 843 -14.40 18.40 -11.41
C CYS A 843 -14.41 19.49 -12.50
N ASP A 844 -13.37 19.56 -13.33
CA ASP A 844 -13.25 20.49 -14.46
C ASP A 844 -13.39 19.79 -15.83
N SER A 845 -12.88 20.38 -16.92
CA SER A 845 -13.13 19.85 -18.26
C SER A 845 -12.22 18.67 -18.58
N ASP A 846 -12.78 17.69 -19.31
CA ASP A 846 -12.08 16.47 -19.73
C ASP A 846 -11.67 15.53 -18.56
N GLU A 847 -12.41 15.59 -17.44
CA GLU A 847 -12.13 14.80 -16.23
C GLU A 847 -13.15 13.71 -15.93
N HIS A 848 -12.78 12.80 -15.03
CA HIS A 848 -13.70 11.87 -14.39
C HIS A 848 -14.15 12.40 -13.04
N CYS A 849 -15.46 12.49 -12.84
CA CYS A 849 -16.00 13.13 -11.64
C CYS A 849 -17.05 12.29 -10.94
N LEU A 850 -17.01 12.26 -9.61
CA LEU A 850 -18.06 11.72 -8.76
C LEU A 850 -19.15 12.76 -8.51
N TYR A 851 -20.35 12.48 -9.01
CA TYR A 851 -21.56 13.23 -8.70
C TYR A 851 -21.96 13.09 -7.23
N SER A 852 -22.23 14.23 -6.59
CA SER A 852 -22.56 14.36 -5.17
C SER A 852 -23.99 14.90 -4.96
N PRO A 853 -25.03 14.05 -5.12
CA PRO A 853 -26.43 14.48 -5.06
C PRO A 853 -26.93 14.89 -3.66
N ASN A 854 -26.20 14.53 -2.59
CA ASN A 854 -26.68 14.63 -1.23
C ASN A 854 -25.96 15.73 -0.43
N ILE A 855 -26.62 16.26 0.61
CA ILE A 855 -25.97 17.12 1.60
C ILE A 855 -25.22 16.24 2.61
N GLY A 856 -23.94 16.54 2.86
CA GLY A 856 -23.06 15.79 3.76
C GLY A 856 -22.13 14.81 3.04
N ALA A 857 -21.42 13.99 3.79
CA ALA A 857 -20.39 13.08 3.27
C ALA A 857 -20.90 11.85 2.52
N TYR A 858 -22.11 11.38 2.83
CA TYR A 858 -22.67 10.20 2.17
C TYR A 858 -23.22 10.56 0.79
N GLN A 859 -22.60 10.04 -0.27
CA GLN A 859 -23.00 10.28 -1.67
C GLN A 859 -23.58 9.02 -2.36
N GLY A 860 -23.87 7.98 -1.57
CA GLY A 860 -24.33 6.67 -2.02
C GLY A 860 -23.35 5.57 -1.63
N HIS A 861 -23.62 4.35 -2.09
CA HIS A 861 -22.79 3.17 -1.83
C HIS A 861 -22.78 2.23 -3.05
N GLU A 862 -22.11 1.09 -2.92
CA GLU A 862 -21.74 0.17 -4.01
C GLU A 862 -20.67 0.76 -4.95
N SER A 863 -20.16 -0.09 -5.85
CA SER A 863 -19.14 0.30 -6.82
C SER A 863 -19.67 1.38 -7.78
N LEU A 864 -18.80 2.34 -8.10
CA LEU A 864 -19.14 3.44 -9.01
C LEU A 864 -19.56 2.91 -10.38
N VAL A 865 -20.57 3.54 -10.95
CA VAL A 865 -21.03 3.33 -12.32
C VAL A 865 -21.02 4.66 -13.06
N GLN A 866 -20.75 4.60 -14.37
CA GLN A 866 -20.89 5.79 -15.20
C GLN A 866 -22.35 6.25 -15.17
N GLY A 867 -22.55 7.54 -14.94
CA GLY A 867 -23.84 8.21 -14.89
C GLY A 867 -24.47 8.40 -16.26
N GLU A 868 -25.52 9.22 -16.30
CA GLU A 868 -26.12 9.66 -17.57
C GLU A 868 -25.11 10.50 -18.39
N PRO A 869 -25.24 10.55 -19.73
CA PRO A 869 -24.37 11.38 -20.56
C PRO A 869 -24.34 12.83 -20.06
N PHE A 870 -23.13 13.35 -19.86
CA PHE A 870 -22.92 14.73 -19.44
C PHE A 870 -23.31 15.71 -20.55
N GLU A 871 -24.21 16.65 -20.25
CA GLU A 871 -24.55 17.75 -21.15
C GLU A 871 -23.55 18.88 -20.94
N GLY A 872 -22.59 19.03 -21.86
CA GLY A 872 -21.55 20.06 -21.78
C GLY A 872 -22.09 21.50 -21.85
N GLY A 873 -21.26 22.45 -21.41
CA GLY A 873 -21.57 23.88 -21.34
C GLY A 873 -20.29 24.71 -21.19
N ALA A 874 -20.19 25.51 -20.14
CA ALA A 874 -18.93 26.14 -19.72
C ALA A 874 -17.82 25.11 -19.40
N ILE A 875 -18.20 23.95 -18.90
CA ILE A 875 -17.35 22.76 -18.73
C ILE A 875 -17.76 21.69 -19.75
N THR A 876 -16.78 21.02 -20.35
CA THR A 876 -17.02 19.99 -21.38
C THR A 876 -16.18 18.74 -21.12
N GLY A 877 -16.51 17.62 -21.79
CA GLY A 877 -15.65 16.42 -21.76
C GLY A 877 -15.70 15.59 -20.47
N VAL A 878 -16.47 16.01 -19.46
CA VAL A 878 -16.62 15.28 -18.19
C VAL A 878 -17.28 13.92 -18.39
N SER A 879 -16.68 12.88 -17.80
CA SER A 879 -17.36 11.61 -17.55
C SER A 879 -17.85 11.59 -16.10
N LEU A 880 -19.15 11.75 -15.93
CA LEU A 880 -19.76 11.76 -14.61
C LEU A 880 -20.01 10.33 -14.14
N TRP A 881 -19.54 10.01 -12.94
CA TRP A 881 -19.73 8.75 -12.23
C TRP A 881 -20.64 8.97 -11.02
N ARG A 882 -21.32 7.91 -10.59
CA ARG A 882 -22.18 7.93 -9.39
C ARG A 882 -22.17 6.58 -8.70
N HIS A 883 -22.60 6.59 -7.44
CA HIS A 883 -23.05 5.38 -6.78
C HIS A 883 -24.41 4.94 -7.36
N PRO A 884 -24.60 3.66 -7.73
CA PRO A 884 -25.86 3.16 -8.26
C PRO A 884 -26.97 3.15 -7.21
N ALA A 885 -26.62 2.89 -5.94
CA ALA A 885 -27.52 2.97 -4.80
C ALA A 885 -27.33 4.29 -4.06
N ASN A 886 -28.40 5.08 -3.93
CA ASN A 886 -28.43 6.30 -3.14
C ASN A 886 -29.50 6.23 -2.03
N GLY A 887 -29.04 5.73 -0.90
CA GLY A 887 -29.83 5.53 0.33
C GLY A 887 -30.20 4.07 0.56
N TYR A 888 -30.47 3.71 1.81
CA TYR A 888 -30.81 2.35 2.24
C TYR A 888 -32.32 2.15 2.47
#